data_AF-A0A423WPW6-F1
#
_entry.id   AF-A0A423WPW6-F1
#
_cell.length_a   1.000
_cell.length_b   1.000
_cell.length_c   1.000
_cell.angle_alpha   90.00
_cell.angle_beta   90.00
_cell.angle_gamma   90.00
#
_symmetry.space_group_name_H-M   'P 1'
#
loop_
_entity.id
_entity.type
_entity.pdbx_description
1 polymer ?
#
loop_
_entity_poly.entity_id
_entity_poly.type
_entity_poly.pdbx_seq_one_letter_code
_entity_poly.pdbx_strand_id
1 'polypeptide(L)'
;MARFPRFRFLALAVIFHLIYIYSIFDIYFVSPVVSGMRLFKVDRPPSSKAPADRLVLFVGDGLRADKAFQSHPEPYAQSDADLEPRPLAPFLRSRVLEHGTFGVSHTRVPTESRPGHVALIAGLYEDVSAVTTGWKLNPVHFDSVFNRSQHTWSWGSPDILPMFETGAVPGRVDAYTYGAEAEDFSQDATHLDLWVFDHVTQLFEEAHHNKTLKKALKEEKVIFFLHLLGLDTTGHSYRPYSKEYLHNIKVVDQGVKEVSQLIDKFYGDDRTAYVFTADHGMSDWGSHGDGHPDNTRTPLIAWGSGVAKPEVHAGAVAPGHDEYSSDWNLDQIRRHDVSQADVAALMAHLVGVEYPANSVGELPLPYLAGDISEKAEALLVNAQGILEMYRVKEENKKASELRFRPYRPLGEPGHTSDERVAAIRQLINEGKYEEAIEETETLIELGLQGLRYLQTYDWLFLRALITIGYIGWMVYAATTVVNLHVLQGAVEPSRDMSATAVFLAIYTLLAASFIVSKSPITYYAYAFFPVFFWEEVYARRESLIRGAKVLVGNTRPISLGFGSAAYISIIVSLAVGYIHREILTMLFLAAAFWPVASGLAFVQKHRALSSIWAVACLSMSSFTLLPAMKKENVTLIMLGGALMVAIGVLYLVFEDRFLADFSTTVSKPRPARAGISRTLIGVQVGLVALAMAVTRDSALSLQAKQGLPRGNQIVGWLVLVISLLMPLAYRFEPNSNYLHRLVVIFLTFAPTFVIFTISYEGLFYVAFWITLVTWVRLEYEVHTNATHKIDVVVENKTGNGSTEIKQVPDRLPNPYRPLSLSDARVALYFFVFLQSAFFSTGNIASISSFSLDSVNRLLPIFDPFSQGALLLLKLMIPFALVSANLGILNKRIGVAPSALFMVVMAISDILTLYFFWVVKDEGSWLEIGSTISHFAIASLLSVFVAALEGVSAWLISGVDVDVLGVPGSKATNGKVVAPEGDTKKANGAGTAGKAKES
;
A
#
# COMPACT_ATOMS: atom_id res chain seq x y z
N MET A 1 12.46 -15.34 -35.19
CA MET A 1 11.56 -16.26 -34.45
C MET A 1 11.55 -16.04 -32.93
N ALA A 2 12.65 -15.65 -32.26
CA ALA A 2 12.70 -15.47 -30.79
C ALA A 2 11.82 -14.34 -30.18
N ARG A 3 11.31 -13.38 -30.96
CA ARG A 3 10.46 -12.27 -30.43
C ARG A 3 9.04 -12.71 -30.05
N PHE A 4 8.49 -13.71 -30.75
CA PHE A 4 7.12 -14.18 -30.54
C PHE A 4 6.91 -14.96 -29.23
N PRO A 5 7.79 -15.88 -28.80
CA PRO A 5 7.65 -16.56 -27.51
C PRO A 5 7.83 -15.62 -26.31
N ARG A 6 8.70 -14.61 -26.40
CA ARG A 6 8.92 -13.63 -25.33
C ARG A 6 7.70 -12.71 -25.14
N PHE A 7 7.15 -12.15 -26.22
CA PHE A 7 5.97 -11.29 -26.11
C PHE A 7 4.78 -12.04 -25.52
N ARG A 8 4.58 -13.31 -25.92
CA ARG A 8 3.54 -14.18 -25.35
C ARG A 8 3.73 -14.40 -23.85
N PHE A 9 4.97 -14.67 -23.40
CA PHE A 9 5.28 -14.83 -21.98
C PHE A 9 4.94 -13.57 -21.17
N LEU A 10 5.33 -12.39 -21.67
CA LEU A 10 5.05 -11.11 -21.00
C LEU A 10 3.56 -10.76 -20.98
N ALA A 11 2.86 -10.95 -22.10
CA ALA A 11 1.42 -10.71 -22.17
C ALA A 11 0.65 -11.63 -21.22
N LEU A 12 1.05 -12.90 -21.14
CA LEU A 12 0.47 -13.87 -20.22
C LEU A 12 0.77 -13.49 -18.76
N ALA A 13 1.98 -13.02 -18.44
CA ALA A 13 2.30 -12.48 -17.12
C ALA A 13 1.34 -11.34 -16.75
N VAL A 14 1.18 -10.35 -17.63
CA VAL A 14 0.29 -9.20 -17.36
C VAL A 14 -1.15 -9.66 -17.13
N ILE A 15 -1.71 -10.48 -18.02
CA ILE A 15 -3.11 -10.93 -17.93
C ILE A 15 -3.32 -11.75 -16.66
N PHE A 16 -2.43 -12.68 -16.35
CA PHE A 16 -2.50 -13.52 -15.15
C PHE A 16 -2.51 -12.68 -13.87
N HIS A 17 -1.51 -11.79 -13.69
CA HIS A 17 -1.40 -11.00 -12.48
C HIS A 17 -2.53 -9.99 -12.34
N LEU A 18 -2.98 -9.35 -13.43
CA LEU A 18 -4.13 -8.44 -13.36
C LEU A 18 -5.41 -9.15 -12.91
N ILE A 19 -5.64 -10.38 -13.37
CA ILE A 19 -6.80 -11.17 -12.92
C ILE A 19 -6.61 -11.62 -11.47
N TYR A 20 -5.43 -12.15 -11.12
CA TYR A 20 -5.16 -12.69 -9.78
C TYR A 20 -5.07 -11.61 -8.69
N ILE A 21 -4.77 -10.36 -9.04
CA ILE A 21 -4.89 -9.23 -8.10
C ILE A 21 -6.31 -9.10 -7.57
N TYR A 22 -7.34 -9.32 -8.40
CA TYR A 22 -8.74 -9.26 -7.95
C TYR A 22 -9.13 -10.38 -6.99
N SER A 23 -8.36 -11.47 -6.95
CA SER A 23 -8.70 -12.64 -6.13
C SER A 23 -8.80 -12.30 -4.65
N ILE A 24 -8.02 -11.34 -4.14
CA ILE A 24 -8.11 -10.97 -2.74
C ILE A 24 -9.43 -10.30 -2.38
N PHE A 25 -10.10 -9.61 -3.32
CA PHE A 25 -11.40 -9.00 -3.06
C PHE A 25 -12.49 -10.07 -2.96
N ASP A 26 -12.50 -11.03 -3.89
CA ASP A 26 -13.44 -12.17 -3.85
C ASP A 26 -13.21 -13.10 -2.65
N ILE A 27 -12.01 -13.06 -2.05
CA ILE A 27 -11.62 -13.95 -0.95
C ILE A 27 -11.78 -13.28 0.42
N TYR A 28 -11.27 -12.06 0.58
CA TYR A 28 -11.08 -11.37 1.85
C TYR A 28 -12.09 -10.23 2.04
N PHE A 29 -12.65 -9.67 0.97
CA PHE A 29 -13.49 -8.45 0.99
C PHE A 29 -14.87 -8.74 0.39
N VAL A 30 -15.59 -9.67 1.02
CA VAL A 30 -16.94 -10.05 0.64
C VAL A 30 -17.95 -9.22 1.43
N SER A 31 -18.86 -8.55 0.72
CA SER A 31 -19.84 -7.64 1.33
C SER A 31 -20.55 -8.24 2.56
N PRO A 32 -20.62 -7.49 3.68
CA PRO A 32 -21.36 -7.90 4.87
C PRO A 32 -22.88 -7.73 4.70
N VAL A 33 -23.34 -6.93 3.75
CA VAL A 33 -24.75 -6.53 3.62
C VAL A 33 -25.62 -7.72 3.19
N VAL A 34 -26.66 -7.97 3.96
CA VAL A 34 -27.70 -8.96 3.69
C VAL A 34 -29.03 -8.22 3.43
N SER A 35 -29.84 -8.79 2.54
CA SER A 35 -31.16 -8.24 2.17
C SER A 35 -32.27 -9.23 2.53
N GLY A 36 -33.47 -8.73 2.82
CA GLY A 36 -34.66 -9.56 3.07
C GLY A 36 -34.83 -10.01 4.53
N MET A 37 -34.18 -9.34 5.48
CA MET A 37 -34.25 -9.65 6.91
C MET A 37 -35.52 -9.09 7.55
N ARG A 38 -36.00 -9.77 8.59
CA ARG A 38 -37.00 -9.21 9.52
C ARG A 38 -36.36 -8.12 10.39
N LEU A 39 -37.15 -7.10 10.73
CA LEU A 39 -36.71 -6.03 11.63
C LEU A 39 -37.16 -6.33 13.06
N PHE A 40 -36.33 -5.95 14.02
CA PHE A 40 -36.53 -6.21 15.44
C PHE A 40 -36.55 -4.90 16.22
N LYS A 41 -37.54 -4.75 17.10
CA LYS A 41 -37.68 -3.63 18.05
C LYS A 41 -38.05 -4.17 19.41
N VAL A 42 -37.70 -3.43 20.45
CA VAL A 42 -38.13 -3.77 21.82
C VAL A 42 -39.64 -3.55 21.92
N ASP A 43 -40.39 -4.63 22.14
CA ASP A 43 -41.83 -4.56 22.32
C ASP A 43 -42.14 -4.05 23.71
N ARG A 44 -42.75 -2.85 23.76
CA ARG A 44 -43.15 -2.18 25.00
C ARG A 44 -44.67 -2.25 25.15
N PRO A 45 -45.21 -2.50 26.36
CA PRO A 45 -46.65 -2.38 26.61
C PRO A 45 -47.17 -1.00 26.19
N PRO A 46 -48.43 -0.85 25.76
CA PRO A 46 -48.98 0.44 25.33
C PRO A 46 -48.88 1.57 26.37
N SER A 47 -48.76 1.22 27.64
CA SER A 47 -48.59 2.15 28.76
C SER A 47 -47.13 2.59 29.00
N SER A 48 -46.16 1.94 28.36
CA SER A 48 -44.72 2.22 28.50
C SER A 48 -44.20 2.90 27.24
N LYS A 49 -43.57 4.07 27.41
CA LYS A 49 -42.96 4.83 26.31
C LYS A 49 -41.52 4.37 26.07
N ALA A 50 -40.97 4.76 24.92
CA ALA A 50 -39.53 4.67 24.70
C ALA A 50 -38.75 5.53 25.72
N PRO A 51 -37.45 5.28 25.95
CA PRO A 51 -36.64 6.08 26.87
C PRO A 51 -36.63 7.57 26.52
N ALA A 52 -36.61 7.92 25.23
CA ALA A 52 -36.69 9.29 24.73
C ALA A 52 -37.72 9.41 23.60
N ASP A 53 -38.35 10.59 23.47
CA ASP A 53 -39.20 10.91 22.31
C ASP A 53 -38.36 11.47 21.15
N ARG A 54 -37.16 11.99 21.45
CA ARG A 54 -36.25 12.58 20.49
C ARG A 54 -34.79 12.35 20.86
N LEU A 55 -33.92 12.25 19.85
CA LEU A 55 -32.48 12.06 20.02
C LEU A 55 -31.70 13.14 19.25
N VAL A 56 -30.66 13.68 19.88
CA VAL A 56 -29.73 14.62 19.24
C VAL A 56 -28.35 13.96 19.16
N LEU A 57 -27.86 13.77 17.94
CA LEU A 57 -26.54 13.24 17.64
C LEU A 57 -25.65 14.41 17.18
N PHE A 58 -24.60 14.68 17.96
CA PHE A 58 -23.51 15.58 17.58
C PHE A 58 -22.29 14.75 17.19
N VAL A 59 -21.76 14.99 15.99
CA VAL A 59 -20.49 14.38 15.53
C VAL A 59 -19.49 15.49 15.27
N GLY A 60 -18.49 15.63 16.14
CA GLY A 60 -17.33 16.49 15.93
C GLY A 60 -16.31 15.78 15.06
N ASP A 61 -16.42 15.91 13.74
CA ASP A 61 -15.61 15.17 12.77
C ASP A 61 -14.11 15.37 13.05
N GLY A 62 -13.33 14.29 13.03
CA GLY A 62 -11.89 14.32 13.31
C GLY A 62 -11.48 14.63 14.76
N LEU A 63 -12.41 14.64 15.72
CA LEU A 63 -12.10 14.90 17.14
C LEU A 63 -11.47 13.68 17.84
N ARG A 64 -10.22 13.84 18.29
CA ARG A 64 -9.55 12.84 19.12
C ARG A 64 -10.11 12.80 20.54
N ALA A 65 -10.24 11.59 21.11
CA ALA A 65 -10.69 11.41 22.50
C ALA A 65 -9.76 12.10 23.51
N ASP A 66 -8.44 12.02 23.32
CA ASP A 66 -7.48 12.66 24.23
C ASP A 66 -7.67 14.18 24.25
N LYS A 67 -7.76 14.83 23.08
CA LYS A 67 -7.94 16.29 22.99
C LYS A 67 -9.29 16.77 23.54
N ALA A 68 -10.33 15.94 23.47
CA ALA A 68 -11.61 16.26 24.07
C ALA A 68 -11.55 16.31 25.61
N PHE A 69 -10.73 15.47 26.25
CA PHE A 69 -10.73 15.28 27.71
C PHE A 69 -9.50 15.84 28.44
N GLN A 70 -8.36 16.01 27.75
CA GLN A 70 -7.13 16.57 28.30
C GLN A 70 -7.28 18.04 28.69
N SER A 71 -6.43 18.46 29.62
CA SER A 71 -6.27 19.87 29.96
C SER A 71 -5.16 20.50 29.12
N HIS A 72 -5.43 21.67 28.55
CA HIS A 72 -4.51 22.40 27.71
C HIS A 72 -4.43 23.88 28.13
N PRO A 73 -3.29 24.56 27.91
CA PRO A 73 -3.23 26.02 27.98
C PRO A 73 -4.24 26.67 27.02
N GLU A 74 -4.60 27.92 27.29
CA GLU A 74 -5.44 28.68 26.37
C GLU A 74 -4.76 28.84 25.00
N PRO A 75 -5.42 28.46 23.89
CA PRO A 75 -4.83 28.54 22.54
C PRO A 75 -4.34 29.94 22.15
N TYR A 76 -5.02 30.98 22.65
CA TYR A 76 -4.69 32.38 22.42
C TYR A 76 -4.51 33.11 23.77
N ALA A 77 -3.56 32.64 24.59
CA ALA A 77 -3.25 33.20 25.90
C ALA A 77 -2.95 34.72 25.85
N GLN A 78 -3.57 35.48 26.75
CA GLN A 78 -3.35 36.93 26.90
C GLN A 78 -2.67 37.28 28.23
N SER A 79 -2.61 36.33 29.16
CA SER A 79 -2.01 36.48 30.48
C SER A 79 -1.28 35.21 30.92
N ASP A 80 -0.41 35.31 31.94
CA ASP A 80 0.29 34.12 32.49
C ASP A 80 -0.68 33.08 33.08
N ALA A 81 -1.83 33.53 33.60
CA ALA A 81 -2.89 32.64 34.09
C ALA A 81 -3.49 31.79 32.96
N ASP A 82 -3.45 32.27 31.71
CA ASP A 82 -3.95 31.53 30.57
C ASP A 82 -3.03 30.38 30.14
N LEU A 83 -1.81 30.33 30.66
CA LEU A 83 -0.87 29.24 30.42
C LEU A 83 -1.13 28.03 31.33
N GLU A 84 -1.94 28.17 32.38
CA GLU A 84 -2.32 27.06 33.25
C GLU A 84 -3.23 26.08 32.49
N PRO A 85 -2.86 24.78 32.38
CA PRO A 85 -3.67 23.81 31.68
C PRO A 85 -5.06 23.65 32.30
N ARG A 86 -6.10 23.75 31.45
CA ARG A 86 -7.51 23.55 31.83
C ARG A 86 -8.29 22.82 30.74
N PRO A 87 -9.41 22.16 31.08
CA PRO A 87 -10.26 21.54 30.06
C PRO A 87 -10.80 22.59 29.08
N LEU A 88 -10.65 22.34 27.78
CA LEU A 88 -11.14 23.25 26.73
C LEU A 88 -12.61 23.01 26.38
N ALA A 89 -13.18 21.87 26.77
CA ALA A 89 -14.59 21.53 26.59
C ALA A 89 -15.32 21.41 27.96
N PRO A 90 -15.50 22.51 28.70
CA PRO A 90 -16.09 22.47 30.04
C PRO A 90 -17.55 22.00 30.07
N PHE A 91 -18.36 22.25 29.03
CA PHE A 91 -19.74 21.77 29.00
C PHE A 91 -19.80 20.26 28.84
N LEU A 92 -19.13 19.70 27.83
CA LEU A 92 -19.03 18.26 27.61
C LEU A 92 -18.45 17.55 28.84
N ARG A 93 -17.39 18.12 29.43
CA ARG A 93 -16.82 17.62 30.68
C ARG A 93 -17.83 17.60 31.83
N SER A 94 -18.67 18.62 31.97
CA SER A 94 -19.73 18.62 32.99
C SER A 94 -20.77 17.51 32.76
N ARG A 95 -21.04 17.14 31.50
CA ARG A 95 -21.96 16.02 31.19
C ARG A 95 -21.40 14.70 31.72
N VAL A 96 -20.10 14.48 31.54
CA VAL A 96 -19.37 13.31 32.06
C VAL A 96 -19.38 13.27 33.59
N LEU A 97 -19.14 14.39 34.25
CA LEU A 97 -18.99 14.43 35.71
C LEU A 97 -20.33 14.29 36.45
N GLU A 98 -21.43 14.81 35.88
CA GLU A 98 -22.66 15.03 36.65
C GLU A 98 -23.93 14.43 36.03
N HIS A 99 -23.96 14.18 34.71
CA HIS A 99 -25.24 13.96 34.02
C HIS A 99 -25.39 12.64 33.29
N GLY A 100 -24.31 12.04 32.79
CA GLY A 100 -24.36 10.93 31.84
C GLY A 100 -23.22 9.92 31.95
N THR A 101 -23.12 9.06 30.95
CA THR A 101 -22.08 8.02 30.82
C THR A 101 -21.12 8.40 29.70
N PHE A 102 -19.84 8.02 29.85
CA PHE A 102 -18.80 8.35 28.88
C PHE A 102 -17.82 7.19 28.65
N GLY A 103 -17.08 7.29 27.55
CA GLY A 103 -15.95 6.43 27.26
C GLY A 103 -15.28 6.76 25.93
N VAL A 104 -14.53 5.79 25.41
CA VAL A 104 -13.95 5.85 24.06
C VAL A 104 -14.79 4.99 23.10
N SER A 105 -15.23 5.58 22.01
CA SER A 105 -15.73 4.85 20.85
C SER A 105 -14.54 4.44 19.99
N HIS A 106 -14.36 3.14 19.78
CA HIS A 106 -13.29 2.59 18.95
C HIS A 106 -13.80 2.45 17.52
N THR A 107 -13.42 3.38 16.65
CA THR A 107 -13.71 3.29 15.22
C THR A 107 -12.84 2.22 14.57
N ARG A 108 -13.39 1.61 13.53
CA ARG A 108 -12.66 0.71 12.66
C ARG A 108 -12.17 1.50 11.46
N VAL A 109 -11.58 0.75 10.57
CA VAL A 109 -10.86 1.28 9.45
C VAL A 109 -11.60 0.99 8.14
N PRO A 110 -11.50 1.84 7.11
CA PRO A 110 -10.78 3.11 7.09
C PRO A 110 -11.35 4.12 8.08
N THR A 111 -10.47 4.81 8.82
CA THR A 111 -10.84 5.95 9.68
C THR A 111 -11.07 7.17 8.80
N GLU A 112 -11.99 7.03 7.85
CA GLU A 112 -12.43 8.05 6.90
C GLU A 112 -13.86 8.43 7.28
N SER A 113 -14.26 9.66 6.96
CA SER A 113 -15.52 10.19 7.51
C SER A 113 -16.73 9.36 7.12
N ARG A 114 -16.83 8.90 5.86
CA ARG A 114 -17.96 8.09 5.40
C ARG A 114 -18.10 6.75 6.15
N PRO A 115 -17.10 5.84 6.15
CA PRO A 115 -17.19 4.60 6.94
C PRO A 115 -17.49 4.82 8.43
N GLY A 116 -16.91 5.86 9.04
CA GLY A 116 -17.15 6.18 10.45
C GLY A 116 -18.61 6.55 10.72
N HIS A 117 -19.20 7.39 9.86
CA HIS A 117 -20.62 7.74 9.93
C HIS A 117 -21.55 6.55 9.67
N VAL A 118 -21.23 5.68 8.71
CA VAL A 118 -22.02 4.45 8.47
C VAL A 118 -21.96 3.54 9.69
N ALA A 119 -20.80 3.37 10.33
CA ALA A 119 -20.70 2.60 11.57
C ALA A 119 -21.55 3.22 12.69
N LEU A 120 -21.42 4.53 12.93
CA LEU A 120 -22.16 5.23 13.98
C LEU A 120 -23.68 5.14 13.82
N ILE A 121 -24.19 5.29 12.58
CA ILE A 121 -25.61 5.51 12.31
C ILE A 121 -26.31 4.24 11.82
N ALA A 122 -25.62 3.32 11.14
CA ALA A 122 -26.16 2.04 10.69
C ALA A 122 -25.71 0.84 11.53
N GLY A 123 -24.67 1.00 12.35
CA GLY A 123 -24.07 -0.13 13.08
C GLY A 123 -23.40 -1.14 12.16
N LEU A 124 -23.04 -0.72 10.95
CA LEU A 124 -22.46 -1.54 9.89
C LEU A 124 -21.05 -1.05 9.60
N TYR A 125 -20.09 -1.97 9.55
CA TYR A 125 -18.76 -1.66 9.02
C TYR A 125 -18.76 -1.86 7.51
N GLU A 126 -18.52 -0.79 6.74
CA GLU A 126 -18.41 -0.87 5.29
C GLU A 126 -17.27 -1.80 4.86
N ASP A 127 -17.48 -2.52 3.76
CA ASP A 127 -16.43 -3.28 3.11
C ASP A 127 -15.40 -2.35 2.47
N VAL A 128 -14.11 -2.65 2.63
CA VAL A 128 -13.01 -1.88 2.06
C VAL A 128 -13.14 -1.72 0.53
N SER A 129 -13.72 -2.70 -0.16
CA SER A 129 -14.00 -2.64 -1.60
C SER A 129 -15.05 -1.59 -1.98
N ALA A 130 -16.01 -1.28 -1.10
CA ALA A 130 -17.02 -0.24 -1.32
C ALA A 130 -16.44 1.18 -1.24
N VAL A 131 -15.28 1.35 -0.60
CA VAL A 131 -14.54 2.62 -0.57
C VAL A 131 -13.78 2.84 -1.88
N THR A 132 -13.29 1.77 -2.51
CA THR A 132 -12.56 1.85 -3.79
C THR A 132 -13.42 2.14 -5.01
N THR A 133 -14.74 1.92 -4.91
CA THR A 133 -15.71 2.08 -6.01
C THR A 133 -16.37 3.46 -6.06
N GLY A 134 -16.23 4.27 -5.00
CA GLY A 134 -16.66 5.66 -4.96
C GLY A 134 -16.29 6.30 -3.62
N TRP A 135 -15.64 7.47 -3.65
CA TRP A 135 -15.20 8.16 -2.43
C TRP A 135 -16.33 8.92 -1.71
N LYS A 136 -17.35 9.41 -2.45
CA LYS A 136 -18.40 10.29 -1.91
C LYS A 136 -19.81 9.68 -1.85
N LEU A 137 -20.10 8.67 -2.65
CA LEU A 137 -21.42 8.02 -2.71
C LEU A 137 -21.25 6.53 -2.44
N ASN A 138 -21.99 6.00 -1.47
CA ASN A 138 -22.03 4.56 -1.23
C ASN A 138 -22.78 3.88 -2.38
N PRO A 139 -22.16 2.96 -3.13
CA PRO A 139 -22.84 2.23 -4.21
C PRO A 139 -23.86 1.19 -3.70
N VAL A 140 -23.90 0.93 -2.39
CA VAL A 140 -24.78 -0.07 -1.77
C VAL A 140 -25.78 0.62 -0.85
N HIS A 141 -27.07 0.36 -1.07
CA HIS A 141 -28.12 0.79 -0.13
C HIS A 141 -28.00 0.03 1.19
N PHE A 142 -28.01 0.75 2.31
CA PHE A 142 -28.01 0.19 3.66
C PHE A 142 -29.12 0.81 4.51
N ASP A 143 -29.53 0.08 5.55
CA ASP A 143 -30.51 0.55 6.53
C ASP A 143 -29.80 1.22 7.71
N SER A 144 -30.41 2.24 8.30
CA SER A 144 -29.80 3.01 9.39
C SER A 144 -30.82 3.47 10.43
N VAL A 145 -30.36 3.99 11.57
CA VAL A 145 -31.28 4.52 12.60
C VAL A 145 -32.15 5.65 12.04
N PHE A 146 -31.63 6.45 11.10
CA PHE A 146 -32.39 7.52 10.45
C PHE A 146 -33.51 6.94 9.57
N ASN A 147 -33.26 5.83 8.88
CA ASN A 147 -34.30 5.13 8.11
C ASN A 147 -35.43 4.58 9.00
N ARG A 148 -35.12 4.25 10.27
CA ARG A 148 -36.07 3.72 11.25
C ARG A 148 -36.79 4.82 12.05
N SER A 149 -36.29 6.05 12.01
CA SER A 149 -36.91 7.21 12.66
C SER A 149 -38.25 7.57 12.01
N GLN A 150 -39.05 8.36 12.75
CA GLN A 150 -40.22 9.02 12.18
C GLN A 150 -39.78 10.15 11.25
N HIS A 151 -38.81 10.96 11.71
CA HIS A 151 -38.17 12.00 10.92
C HIS A 151 -36.76 12.27 11.44
N THR A 152 -35.82 12.55 10.53
CA THR A 152 -34.47 13.03 10.87
C THR A 152 -34.21 14.39 10.23
N TRP A 153 -33.84 15.38 11.04
CA TRP A 153 -33.35 16.67 10.58
C TRP A 153 -31.83 16.68 10.67
N SER A 154 -31.13 16.96 9.57
CA SER A 154 -29.66 16.91 9.54
C SER A 154 -29.01 18.16 8.94
N TRP A 155 -27.88 18.58 9.54
CA TRP A 155 -27.09 19.74 9.09
C TRP A 155 -25.59 19.42 9.02
N GLY A 156 -24.92 19.89 7.97
CA GLY A 156 -23.45 19.80 7.85
C GLY A 156 -22.94 19.61 6.43
N SER A 157 -21.97 18.71 6.25
CA SER A 157 -21.20 18.62 5.00
C SER A 157 -22.00 17.98 3.86
N PRO A 158 -21.88 18.51 2.62
CA PRO A 158 -22.43 17.89 1.42
C PRO A 158 -21.80 16.51 1.09
N ASP A 159 -20.69 16.14 1.72
CA ASP A 159 -20.05 14.83 1.49
C ASP A 159 -20.61 13.71 2.39
N ILE A 160 -21.33 14.05 3.46
CA ILE A 160 -21.87 13.09 4.44
C ILE A 160 -23.39 12.95 4.35
N LEU A 161 -24.11 14.06 4.49
CA LEU A 161 -25.57 14.02 4.68
C LEU A 161 -26.34 13.36 3.52
N PRO A 162 -26.03 13.63 2.23
CA PRO A 162 -26.82 13.10 1.12
C PRO A 162 -26.86 11.57 1.04
N MET A 163 -25.87 10.87 1.61
CA MET A 163 -25.85 9.40 1.60
C MET A 163 -27.01 8.81 2.43
N PHE A 164 -27.38 9.47 3.53
CA PHE A 164 -28.45 9.03 4.42
C PHE A 164 -29.84 9.48 3.90
N GLU A 165 -29.92 10.65 3.26
CA GLU A 165 -31.15 11.11 2.62
C GLU A 165 -31.53 10.23 1.42
N THR A 166 -30.57 10.00 0.50
CA THR A 166 -30.81 9.20 -0.71
C THR A 166 -31.11 7.73 -0.38
N GLY A 167 -30.54 7.23 0.72
CA GLY A 167 -30.82 5.89 1.24
C GLY A 167 -32.17 5.75 1.95
N ALA A 168 -32.84 6.85 2.28
CA ALA A 168 -34.07 6.87 3.05
C ALA A 168 -35.34 6.85 2.20
N VAL A 169 -36.46 6.55 2.86
CA VAL A 169 -37.78 6.78 2.27
C VAL A 169 -37.93 8.29 2.02
N PRO A 170 -38.39 8.74 0.84
CA PRO A 170 -38.51 10.17 0.53
C PRO A 170 -39.27 10.94 1.62
N GLY A 171 -38.68 12.05 2.08
CA GLY A 171 -39.24 12.91 3.14
C GLY A 171 -39.01 12.43 4.57
N ARG A 172 -38.26 11.33 4.79
CA ARG A 172 -37.89 10.87 6.14
C ARG A 172 -36.66 11.55 6.73
N VAL A 173 -35.74 11.97 5.88
CA VAL A 173 -34.49 12.62 6.25
C VAL A 173 -34.38 13.90 5.44
N ASP A 174 -34.22 15.04 6.11
CA ASP A 174 -33.89 16.31 5.47
C ASP A 174 -32.40 16.60 5.67
N ALA A 175 -31.69 16.90 4.57
CA ALA A 175 -30.27 17.22 4.55
C ALA A 175 -30.02 18.68 4.20
N TYR A 176 -29.65 19.50 5.20
CA TYR A 176 -29.28 20.89 5.02
C TYR A 176 -27.77 21.03 4.96
N THR A 177 -27.24 21.39 3.80
CA THR A 177 -25.79 21.48 3.59
C THR A 177 -25.37 22.91 3.22
N TYR A 178 -24.19 23.30 3.69
CA TYR A 178 -23.47 24.42 3.09
C TYR A 178 -22.94 24.01 1.70
N GLY A 179 -22.54 25.00 0.89
CA GLY A 179 -21.90 24.76 -0.40
C GLY A 179 -20.52 24.12 -0.24
N ALA A 180 -20.14 23.23 -1.16
CA ALA A 180 -18.84 22.54 -1.11
C ALA A 180 -17.64 23.51 -1.18
N GLU A 181 -17.84 24.71 -1.73
CA GLU A 181 -16.85 25.79 -1.74
C GLU A 181 -16.53 26.37 -0.36
N ALA A 182 -17.35 26.11 0.66
CA ALA A 182 -17.09 26.53 2.04
C ALA A 182 -15.98 25.69 2.70
N GLU A 183 -15.70 24.49 2.20
CA GLU A 183 -14.64 23.58 2.70
C GLU A 183 -13.24 24.02 2.19
N ASP A 184 -12.87 25.29 2.44
CA ASP A 184 -11.57 25.86 2.07
C ASP A 184 -10.53 25.66 3.20
N PHE A 185 -9.66 24.66 3.01
CA PHE A 185 -8.55 24.30 3.92
C PHE A 185 -7.50 25.42 4.12
N SER A 186 -7.60 26.55 3.43
CA SER A 186 -6.73 27.72 3.65
C SER A 186 -7.27 28.72 4.67
N GLN A 187 -8.51 28.56 5.13
CA GLN A 187 -9.21 29.50 6.02
C GLN A 187 -9.48 28.90 7.41
N ASP A 188 -10.04 29.71 8.32
CA ASP A 188 -10.52 29.24 9.61
C ASP A 188 -11.80 28.42 9.43
N ALA A 189 -11.78 27.14 9.82
CA ALA A 189 -12.87 26.21 9.56
C ALA A 189 -14.00 26.26 10.61
N THR A 190 -13.86 27.04 11.69
CA THR A 190 -14.92 27.14 12.73
C THR A 190 -16.25 27.62 12.18
N HIS A 191 -16.23 28.36 11.07
CA HIS A 191 -17.43 28.86 10.41
C HIS A 191 -18.36 27.73 9.90
N LEU A 192 -17.82 26.55 9.60
CA LEU A 192 -18.60 25.37 9.19
C LEU A 192 -19.47 24.87 10.35
N ASP A 193 -18.91 24.82 11.57
CA ASP A 193 -19.63 24.41 12.77
C ASP A 193 -20.65 25.47 13.19
N LEU A 194 -20.27 26.75 13.13
CA LEU A 194 -21.18 27.87 13.42
C LEU A 194 -22.37 27.89 12.46
N TRP A 195 -22.15 27.60 11.16
CA TRP A 195 -23.23 27.48 10.19
C TRP A 195 -24.26 26.43 10.63
N VAL A 196 -23.80 25.27 11.11
CA VAL A 196 -24.69 24.20 11.60
C VAL A 196 -25.50 24.67 12.81
N PHE A 197 -24.86 25.27 13.81
CA PHE A 197 -25.54 25.76 15.01
C PHE A 197 -26.55 26.88 14.71
N ASP A 198 -26.22 27.80 13.79
CA ASP A 198 -27.11 28.87 13.36
C ASP A 198 -28.36 28.33 12.68
N HIS A 199 -28.24 27.32 11.82
CA HIS A 199 -29.39 26.74 11.11
C HIS A 199 -30.29 25.92 12.01
N VAL A 200 -29.74 25.25 13.03
CA VAL A 200 -30.55 24.61 14.08
C VAL A 200 -31.33 25.66 14.86
N THR A 201 -30.68 26.77 15.22
CA THR A 201 -31.34 27.89 15.91
C THR A 201 -32.48 28.47 15.08
N GLN A 202 -32.25 28.68 13.78
CA GLN A 202 -33.27 29.14 12.83
C GLN A 202 -34.45 28.17 12.74
N LEU A 203 -34.21 26.85 12.66
CA LEU A 203 -35.30 25.86 12.61
C LEU A 203 -36.24 25.97 13.82
N PHE A 204 -35.69 26.07 15.03
CA PHE A 204 -36.51 26.18 16.24
C PHE A 204 -37.20 27.55 16.35
N GLU A 205 -36.57 28.62 15.88
CA GLU A 205 -37.21 29.94 15.78
C GLU A 205 -38.39 29.91 14.78
N GLU A 206 -38.19 29.34 13.60
CA GLU A 206 -39.25 29.15 12.61
C GLU A 206 -40.39 28.30 13.13
N ALA A 207 -40.10 27.28 13.95
CA ALA A 207 -41.11 26.45 14.59
C ALA A 207 -42.03 27.24 15.56
N HIS A 208 -41.62 28.40 16.06
CA HIS A 208 -42.54 29.28 16.81
C HIS A 208 -43.63 29.88 15.93
N HIS A 209 -43.37 30.04 14.62
CA HIS A 209 -44.26 30.68 13.66
C HIS A 209 -44.91 29.71 12.66
N ASN A 210 -44.31 28.54 12.42
CA ASN A 210 -44.79 27.52 11.50
C ASN A 210 -45.43 26.35 12.26
N LYS A 211 -46.78 26.28 12.26
CA LYS A 211 -47.54 25.24 12.96
C LYS A 211 -47.25 23.82 12.45
N THR A 212 -46.97 23.67 11.16
CA THR A 212 -46.67 22.37 10.55
C THR A 212 -45.31 21.87 11.01
N LEU A 213 -44.29 22.73 10.95
CA LEU A 213 -42.95 22.41 11.45
C LEU A 213 -42.99 22.12 12.96
N LYS A 214 -43.67 22.96 13.75
CA LYS A 214 -43.84 22.72 15.19
C LYS A 214 -44.48 21.37 15.50
N LYS A 215 -45.45 20.94 14.68
CA LYS A 215 -46.09 19.64 14.83
C LYS A 215 -45.09 18.53 14.51
N ALA A 216 -44.38 18.62 13.39
CA ALA A 216 -43.37 17.64 12.98
C ALA A 216 -42.28 17.47 14.04
N LEU A 217 -41.77 18.57 14.58
CA LEU A 217 -40.76 18.56 15.66
C LEU A 217 -41.28 17.97 16.97
N LYS A 218 -42.60 17.93 17.19
CA LYS A 218 -43.22 17.34 18.39
C LYS A 218 -43.69 15.90 18.19
N GLU A 219 -43.45 15.31 17.03
CA GLU A 219 -43.66 13.86 16.86
C GLU A 219 -42.69 13.08 17.76
N GLU A 220 -43.03 11.82 18.00
CA GLU A 220 -42.12 10.87 18.67
C GLU A 220 -41.19 10.28 17.61
N LYS A 221 -40.03 9.79 18.05
CA LYS A 221 -38.99 9.19 17.20
C LYS A 221 -38.34 10.16 16.22
N VAL A 222 -38.16 11.40 16.66
CA VAL A 222 -37.46 12.46 15.91
C VAL A 222 -35.98 12.43 16.23
N ILE A 223 -35.14 12.56 15.20
CA ILE A 223 -33.68 12.64 15.34
C ILE A 223 -33.17 13.98 14.80
N PHE A 224 -32.23 14.58 15.51
CA PHE A 224 -31.46 15.72 15.06
C PHE A 224 -30.01 15.28 14.88
N PHE A 225 -29.46 15.43 13.69
CA PHE A 225 -28.07 15.09 13.39
C PHE A 225 -27.28 16.34 13.02
N LEU A 226 -26.27 16.66 13.82
CA LEU A 226 -25.39 17.80 13.61
C LEU A 226 -23.99 17.28 13.29
N HIS A 227 -23.58 17.45 12.05
CA HIS A 227 -22.26 17.10 11.56
C HIS A 227 -21.34 18.32 11.57
N LEU A 228 -20.36 18.31 12.46
CA LEU A 228 -19.48 19.44 12.76
C LEU A 228 -18.08 19.19 12.16
N LEU A 229 -17.85 19.67 10.93
CA LEU A 229 -16.65 19.39 10.11
C LEU A 229 -15.42 20.26 10.49
N GLY A 230 -15.61 21.33 11.26
CA GLY A 230 -14.55 22.32 11.48
C GLY A 230 -13.28 21.74 12.13
N LEU A 231 -13.44 20.77 13.04
CA LEU A 231 -12.33 20.09 13.70
C LEU A 231 -11.45 19.29 12.75
N ASP A 232 -12.04 18.47 11.87
CA ASP A 232 -11.30 17.70 10.85
C ASP A 232 -10.55 18.63 9.89
N THR A 233 -11.24 19.63 9.33
CA THR A 233 -10.65 20.59 8.39
C THR A 233 -9.47 21.33 9.03
N THR A 234 -9.63 21.74 10.29
CA THR A 234 -8.57 22.39 11.08
C THR A 234 -7.43 21.41 11.41
N GLY A 235 -7.76 20.14 11.67
CA GLY A 235 -6.82 19.06 11.93
C GLY A 235 -5.90 18.79 10.74
N HIS A 236 -6.43 18.70 9.52
CA HIS A 236 -5.61 18.58 8.30
C HIS A 236 -4.72 19.80 8.07
N SER A 237 -5.27 21.00 8.26
CA SER A 237 -4.61 22.25 7.89
C SER A 237 -3.53 22.67 8.88
N TYR A 238 -3.79 22.50 10.18
CA TYR A 238 -2.95 23.04 11.26
C TYR A 238 -2.43 21.98 12.24
N ARG A 239 -2.97 20.76 12.20
CA ARG A 239 -2.63 19.59 13.06
C ARG A 239 -3.30 19.63 14.43
N PRO A 240 -3.51 18.46 15.09
CA PRO A 240 -4.31 18.36 16.33
C PRO A 240 -3.75 19.05 17.58
N TYR A 241 -2.46 19.45 17.58
CA TYR A 241 -1.83 20.20 18.67
C TYR A 241 -1.77 21.71 18.42
N SER A 242 -2.31 22.18 17.29
CA SER A 242 -2.32 23.59 16.96
C SER A 242 -3.30 24.37 17.84
N LYS A 243 -3.02 25.67 18.01
CA LYS A 243 -3.94 26.58 18.70
C LYS A 243 -5.27 26.69 17.95
N GLU A 244 -5.26 26.57 16.63
CA GLU A 244 -6.45 26.59 15.79
C GLU A 244 -7.36 25.40 16.12
N TYR A 245 -6.82 24.18 16.15
CA TYR A 245 -7.59 22.97 16.49
C TYR A 245 -8.14 23.01 17.92
N LEU A 246 -7.28 23.39 18.88
CA LEU A 246 -7.69 23.53 20.28
C LEU A 246 -8.74 24.63 20.48
N HIS A 247 -8.68 25.71 19.71
CA HIS A 247 -9.72 26.75 19.72
C HIS A 247 -11.05 26.23 19.15
N ASN A 248 -11.00 25.47 18.07
CA ASN A 248 -12.20 24.87 17.47
C ASN A 248 -12.92 23.92 18.45
N ILE A 249 -12.20 23.20 19.32
CA ILE A 249 -12.81 22.40 20.40
C ILE A 249 -13.69 23.27 21.31
N LYS A 250 -13.23 24.49 21.66
CA LYS A 250 -14.01 25.42 22.48
C LYS A 250 -15.26 25.91 21.76
N VAL A 251 -15.16 26.16 20.45
CA VAL A 251 -16.30 26.57 19.62
C VAL A 251 -17.37 25.47 19.59
N VAL A 252 -16.94 24.22 19.38
CA VAL A 252 -17.84 23.06 19.38
C VAL A 252 -18.48 22.86 20.76
N ASP A 253 -17.72 22.91 21.86
CA ASP A 253 -18.27 22.78 23.22
C ASP A 253 -19.35 23.83 23.52
N GLN A 254 -19.09 25.08 23.13
CA GLN A 254 -20.02 26.18 23.35
C GLN A 254 -21.29 26.04 22.47
N GLY A 255 -21.16 25.67 21.19
CA GLY A 255 -22.30 25.46 20.32
C GLY A 255 -23.17 24.27 20.75
N VAL A 256 -22.55 23.16 21.17
CA VAL A 256 -23.26 22.00 21.73
C VAL A 256 -24.03 22.40 22.99
N LYS A 257 -23.44 23.20 23.88
CA LYS A 257 -24.12 23.74 25.07
C LYS A 257 -25.36 24.56 24.70
N GLU A 258 -25.22 25.50 23.76
CA GLU A 258 -26.32 26.39 23.36
C GLU A 258 -27.46 25.62 22.69
N VAL A 259 -27.16 24.69 21.78
CA VAL A 259 -28.17 23.85 21.14
C VAL A 259 -28.88 22.94 22.13
N SER A 260 -28.17 22.28 23.05
CA SER A 260 -28.82 21.47 24.09
C SER A 260 -29.78 22.30 24.94
N GLN A 261 -29.36 23.50 25.37
CA GLN A 261 -30.23 24.40 26.15
C GLN A 261 -31.44 24.89 25.35
N LEU A 262 -31.27 25.19 24.06
CA LEU A 262 -32.35 25.58 23.16
C LEU A 262 -33.40 24.48 23.03
N ILE A 263 -32.96 23.25 22.77
CA ILE A 263 -33.82 22.08 22.60
C ILE A 263 -34.56 21.78 23.91
N ASP A 264 -33.85 21.69 25.04
CA ASP A 264 -34.46 21.42 26.35
C ASP A 264 -35.50 22.48 26.70
N LYS A 265 -35.23 23.76 26.42
CA LYS A 265 -36.18 24.86 26.65
C LYS A 265 -37.39 24.80 25.72
N PHE A 266 -37.23 24.42 24.46
CA PHE A 266 -38.33 24.34 23.49
C PHE A 266 -39.34 23.25 23.86
N TYR A 267 -38.86 22.10 24.33
CA TYR A 267 -39.71 20.96 24.67
C TYR A 267 -40.20 20.97 26.12
N GLY A 268 -39.30 21.21 27.08
CA GLY A 268 -39.63 21.28 28.51
C GLY A 268 -40.24 20.01 29.10
N ASP A 269 -39.87 18.83 28.59
CA ASP A 269 -40.48 17.54 28.95
C ASP A 269 -39.49 16.47 29.46
N ASP A 270 -38.19 16.76 29.52
CA ASP A 270 -37.12 15.80 29.87
C ASP A 270 -37.13 14.51 29.00
N ARG A 271 -37.63 14.59 27.76
CA ARG A 271 -37.77 13.47 26.81
C ARG A 271 -36.73 13.48 25.68
N THR A 272 -35.62 14.19 25.87
CA THR A 272 -34.52 14.27 24.90
C THR A 272 -33.32 13.46 25.38
N ALA A 273 -32.81 12.60 24.51
CA ALA A 273 -31.49 11.96 24.67
C ALA A 273 -30.45 12.67 23.80
N TYR A 274 -29.23 12.76 24.29
CA TYR A 274 -28.11 13.39 23.60
C TYR A 274 -26.94 12.41 23.50
N VAL A 275 -26.30 12.37 22.34
CA VAL A 275 -25.08 11.61 22.07
C VAL A 275 -24.08 12.55 21.39
N PHE A 276 -22.91 12.73 22.00
CA PHE A 276 -21.78 13.44 21.42
C PHE A 276 -20.65 12.45 21.15
N THR A 277 -20.15 12.43 19.91
CA THR A 277 -19.06 11.55 19.50
C THR A 277 -18.24 12.14 18.35
N ALA A 278 -17.29 11.36 17.83
CA ALA A 278 -16.66 11.59 16.53
C ALA A 278 -16.64 10.30 15.69
N ASP A 279 -16.54 10.47 14.38
CA ASP A 279 -16.41 9.42 13.38
C ASP A 279 -14.99 8.86 13.30
N HIS A 280 -13.97 9.70 13.43
CA HIS A 280 -12.58 9.32 13.64
C HIS A 280 -11.80 10.38 14.43
N GLY A 281 -10.56 10.05 14.79
CA GLY A 281 -9.59 11.00 15.32
C GLY A 281 -8.64 11.50 14.24
N MET A 282 -7.43 11.90 14.62
CA MET A 282 -6.46 12.50 13.72
C MET A 282 -5.02 12.31 14.22
N SER A 283 -4.11 11.96 13.32
CA SER A 283 -2.70 11.79 13.66
C SER A 283 -2.03 13.14 13.87
N ASP A 284 -0.88 13.15 14.53
CA ASP A 284 -0.06 14.35 14.74
C ASP A 284 0.41 15.04 13.45
N TRP A 285 0.24 14.40 12.30
CA TRP A 285 0.56 14.98 10.99
C TRP A 285 -0.60 15.74 10.35
N GLY A 286 -1.80 15.66 10.93
CA GLY A 286 -3.02 16.14 10.27
C GLY A 286 -3.43 15.20 9.13
N SER A 287 -3.44 13.90 9.40
CA SER A 287 -3.94 12.88 8.48
C SER A 287 -4.66 11.78 9.26
N HIS A 288 -5.69 11.19 8.65
CA HIS A 288 -6.40 10.01 9.13
C HIS A 288 -6.54 8.98 7.99
N GLY A 289 -7.45 8.01 8.13
CA GLY A 289 -7.65 6.91 7.19
C GLY A 289 -6.84 5.65 7.52
N ASP A 290 -6.02 5.70 8.57
CA ASP A 290 -5.09 4.64 8.95
C ASP A 290 -5.48 3.99 10.31
N GLY A 291 -4.61 3.14 10.85
CA GLY A 291 -4.82 2.41 12.09
C GLY A 291 -4.26 2.96 13.38
N HIS A 292 -3.68 4.14 13.32
CA HIS A 292 -3.05 4.73 14.47
C HIS A 292 -4.10 4.92 15.59
N PRO A 293 -3.77 4.65 16.86
CA PRO A 293 -4.70 4.83 17.98
C PRO A 293 -5.31 6.24 18.05
N ASP A 294 -4.55 7.27 17.69
CA ASP A 294 -5.04 8.65 17.62
C ASP A 294 -6.12 8.86 16.55
N ASN A 295 -6.18 7.99 15.54
CA ASN A 295 -7.22 8.00 14.50
C ASN A 295 -8.42 7.12 14.91
N THR A 296 -8.19 6.07 15.69
CA THR A 296 -9.22 5.08 16.00
C THR A 296 -10.00 5.33 17.30
N ARG A 297 -9.57 6.27 18.13
CA ARG A 297 -10.17 6.55 19.45
C ARG A 297 -10.91 7.89 19.46
N THR A 298 -12.24 7.82 19.42
CA THR A 298 -13.12 9.00 19.46
C THR A 298 -13.79 9.14 20.82
N PRO A 299 -14.10 10.38 21.28
CA PRO A 299 -14.83 10.56 22.52
C PRO A 299 -16.25 10.02 22.36
N LEU A 300 -16.84 9.45 23.41
CA LEU A 300 -18.27 9.16 23.46
C LEU A 300 -18.85 9.67 24.78
N ILE A 301 -19.88 10.51 24.69
CA ILE A 301 -20.59 11.06 25.84
C ILE A 301 -22.08 11.00 25.54
N ALA A 302 -22.85 10.33 26.40
CA ALA A 302 -24.31 10.30 26.29
C ALA A 302 -24.94 10.87 27.56
N TRP A 303 -26.04 11.63 27.43
CA TRP A 303 -26.79 12.15 28.57
C TRP A 303 -28.26 12.40 28.20
N GLY A 304 -29.08 12.71 29.21
CA GLY A 304 -30.50 13.02 29.03
C GLY A 304 -31.41 11.81 29.30
N SER A 305 -32.57 11.78 28.64
CA SER A 305 -33.62 10.78 28.88
C SER A 305 -33.13 9.37 28.52
N GLY A 306 -33.33 8.41 29.43
CA GLY A 306 -32.94 7.01 29.22
C GLY A 306 -31.45 6.68 29.44
N VAL A 307 -30.59 7.67 29.60
CA VAL A 307 -29.14 7.47 29.77
C VAL A 307 -28.77 7.35 31.25
N ALA A 308 -27.89 6.39 31.57
CA ALA A 308 -27.40 6.18 32.93
C ALA A 308 -26.63 7.39 33.48
N LYS A 309 -26.62 7.51 34.81
CA LYS A 309 -25.84 8.53 35.53
C LYS A 309 -24.38 8.08 35.70
N PRO A 310 -23.44 9.02 35.94
CA PRO A 310 -22.03 8.69 36.14
C PRO A 310 -21.84 7.72 37.31
N GLU A 311 -21.03 6.68 37.11
CA GLU A 311 -20.62 5.76 38.18
C GLU A 311 -19.34 6.30 38.84
N VAL A 312 -19.48 6.90 40.02
CA VAL A 312 -18.39 7.60 40.74
C VAL A 312 -17.70 6.67 41.73
N HIS A 313 -16.37 6.53 41.61
CA HIS A 313 -15.49 5.77 42.50
C HIS A 313 -14.61 6.71 43.31
N ALA A 314 -15.12 7.17 44.46
CA ALA A 314 -14.39 8.13 45.29
C ALA A 314 -13.11 7.52 45.90
N GLY A 315 -11.96 8.18 45.66
CA GLY A 315 -10.68 7.82 46.28
C GLY A 315 -9.95 6.63 45.66
N ALA A 316 -10.40 6.15 44.49
CA ALA A 316 -9.74 5.11 43.70
C ALA A 316 -9.86 5.40 42.20
N VAL A 317 -8.98 4.81 41.40
CA VAL A 317 -9.12 4.83 39.93
C VAL A 317 -10.26 3.89 39.55
N ALA A 318 -11.31 4.45 38.96
CA ALA A 318 -12.47 3.75 38.47
C ALA A 318 -12.09 2.75 37.36
N PRO A 319 -12.87 1.67 37.17
CA PRO A 319 -12.63 0.73 36.08
C PRO A 319 -12.63 1.40 34.70
N GLY A 320 -11.84 0.84 33.78
CA GLY A 320 -11.77 1.28 32.40
C GLY A 320 -10.63 2.26 32.11
N HIS A 321 -9.98 2.86 33.11
CA HIS A 321 -8.84 3.75 32.91
C HIS A 321 -7.50 3.02 32.70
N ASP A 322 -6.63 3.66 31.93
CA ASP A 322 -5.33 3.16 31.46
C ASP A 322 -4.31 4.31 31.29
N GLU A 323 -3.10 4.02 30.81
CA GLU A 323 -2.07 5.05 30.55
C GLU A 323 -2.59 6.17 29.62
N TYR A 324 -3.43 5.82 28.64
CA TYR A 324 -3.97 6.76 27.65
C TYR A 324 -4.91 7.82 28.25
N SER A 325 -5.60 7.49 29.34
CA SER A 325 -6.55 8.39 30.02
C SER A 325 -6.03 8.96 31.35
N SER A 326 -4.76 8.70 31.67
CA SER A 326 -4.16 9.04 32.97
C SER A 326 -4.07 10.55 33.24
N ASP A 327 -4.03 11.39 32.20
CA ASP A 327 -3.92 12.84 32.30
C ASP A 327 -5.24 13.60 32.03
N TRP A 328 -6.37 12.88 31.92
CA TRP A 328 -7.68 13.49 31.67
C TRP A 328 -8.33 14.05 32.94
N ASN A 329 -7.82 13.69 34.11
CA ASN A 329 -8.39 14.01 35.42
C ASN A 329 -9.86 13.57 35.54
N LEU A 330 -10.20 12.40 35.00
CA LEU A 330 -11.54 11.79 35.03
C LEU A 330 -11.53 10.40 35.68
N ASP A 331 -10.40 10.02 36.29
CA ASP A 331 -10.11 8.70 36.85
C ASP A 331 -11.08 8.26 37.95
N GLN A 332 -11.83 9.18 38.56
CA GLN A 332 -12.87 8.90 39.54
C GLN A 332 -14.24 8.52 38.94
N ILE A 333 -14.43 8.64 37.62
CA ILE A 333 -15.67 8.29 36.91
C ILE A 333 -15.39 7.06 36.05
N ARG A 334 -16.22 6.01 36.15
CA ARG A 334 -16.01 4.80 35.34
C ARG A 334 -16.06 5.09 33.85
N ARG A 335 -15.04 4.66 33.11
CA ARG A 335 -14.95 4.77 31.64
C ARG A 335 -15.55 3.53 30.97
N HIS A 336 -16.50 3.72 30.06
CA HIS A 336 -17.17 2.64 29.32
C HIS A 336 -16.90 2.73 27.82
N ASP A 337 -15.89 1.99 27.37
CA ASP A 337 -15.52 1.95 25.95
C ASP A 337 -16.48 1.06 25.16
N VAL A 338 -16.72 1.42 23.89
CA VAL A 338 -17.61 0.70 22.98
C VAL A 338 -16.97 0.56 21.60
N SER A 339 -17.45 -0.40 20.81
CA SER A 339 -17.18 -0.40 19.37
C SER A 339 -18.04 0.68 18.71
N GLN A 340 -17.53 1.35 17.68
CA GLN A 340 -18.28 2.46 17.05
C GLN A 340 -19.68 2.05 16.53
N ALA A 341 -19.84 0.81 16.05
CA ALA A 341 -21.14 0.29 15.62
C ALA A 341 -22.19 0.20 16.74
N ASP A 342 -21.76 0.10 18.01
CA ASP A 342 -22.63 -0.03 19.17
C ASP A 342 -23.46 1.25 19.40
N VAL A 343 -22.96 2.39 18.92
CA VAL A 343 -23.65 3.68 19.00
C VAL A 343 -24.98 3.64 18.25
N ALA A 344 -25.07 2.90 17.14
CA ALA A 344 -26.33 2.72 16.41
C ALA A 344 -27.36 1.95 17.25
N ALA A 345 -26.93 0.90 17.95
CA ALA A 345 -27.78 0.12 18.84
C ALA A 345 -28.26 0.96 20.04
N LEU A 346 -27.36 1.76 20.63
CA LEU A 346 -27.67 2.72 21.68
C LEU A 346 -28.75 3.72 21.23
N MET A 347 -28.54 4.37 20.09
CA MET A 347 -29.49 5.36 19.56
C MET A 347 -30.86 4.73 19.27
N ALA A 348 -30.89 3.56 18.61
CA ALA A 348 -32.12 2.86 18.28
C ALA A 348 -32.94 2.52 19.53
N HIS A 349 -32.28 2.03 20.58
CA HIS A 349 -32.92 1.69 21.85
C HIS A 349 -33.50 2.93 22.55
N LEU A 350 -32.71 4.00 22.66
CA LEU A 350 -33.10 5.24 23.35
C LEU A 350 -34.34 5.86 22.72
N VAL A 351 -34.37 5.96 21.39
CA VAL A 351 -35.50 6.57 20.66
C VAL A 351 -36.64 5.56 20.38
N GLY A 352 -36.44 4.28 20.66
CA GLY A 352 -37.47 3.24 20.56
C GLY A 352 -37.88 2.89 19.13
N VAL A 353 -36.90 2.80 18.23
CA VAL A 353 -37.08 2.31 16.86
C VAL A 353 -36.54 0.90 16.70
N GLU A 354 -36.79 0.27 15.55
CA GLU A 354 -36.14 -0.98 15.18
C GLU A 354 -34.62 -0.80 15.14
N TYR A 355 -33.87 -1.83 15.54
CA TYR A 355 -32.43 -1.87 15.27
C TYR A 355 -32.20 -1.92 13.75
N PRO A 356 -31.20 -1.19 13.20
CA PRO A 356 -30.94 -1.23 11.76
C PRO A 356 -30.68 -2.65 11.27
N ALA A 357 -31.21 -3.00 10.10
CA ALA A 357 -31.29 -4.40 9.66
C ALA A 357 -29.93 -5.12 9.54
N ASN A 358 -28.86 -4.37 9.19
CA ASN A 358 -27.49 -4.89 9.05
C ASN A 358 -26.58 -4.51 10.23
N SER A 359 -27.16 -4.09 11.36
CA SER A 359 -26.38 -3.66 12.52
C SER A 359 -25.71 -4.84 13.20
N VAL A 360 -24.39 -4.78 13.32
CA VAL A 360 -23.57 -5.67 14.17
C VAL A 360 -23.27 -5.05 15.53
N GLY A 361 -23.86 -3.90 15.83
CA GLY A 361 -23.65 -3.17 17.08
C GLY A 361 -24.28 -3.89 18.26
N GLU A 362 -23.51 -4.01 19.34
CA GLU A 362 -23.94 -4.58 20.60
C GLU A 362 -24.52 -3.47 21.48
N LEU A 363 -25.70 -3.70 22.07
CA LEU A 363 -26.34 -2.68 22.90
C LEU A 363 -25.51 -2.41 24.18
N PRO A 364 -24.93 -1.21 24.37
CA PRO A 364 -24.03 -0.97 25.51
C PRO A 364 -24.84 -0.73 26.80
N LEU A 365 -25.17 -1.81 27.50
CA LEU A 365 -26.00 -1.79 28.72
C LEU A 365 -25.57 -0.78 29.80
N PRO A 366 -24.27 -0.49 30.03
CA PRO A 366 -23.86 0.51 31.01
C PRO A 366 -24.30 1.95 30.69
N TYR A 367 -24.65 2.24 29.43
CA TYR A 367 -25.18 3.55 29.03
C TYR A 367 -26.68 3.70 29.33
N LEU A 368 -27.39 2.63 29.70
CA LEU A 368 -28.85 2.64 29.89
C LEU A 368 -29.24 2.80 31.37
N ALA A 369 -30.17 3.72 31.65
CA ALA A 369 -30.73 3.94 32.99
C ALA A 369 -31.77 2.88 33.42
N GLY A 370 -32.25 2.06 32.48
CA GLY A 370 -33.28 1.06 32.72
C GLY A 370 -32.89 0.02 33.77
N ASP A 371 -33.91 -0.63 34.36
CA ASP A 371 -33.69 -1.74 35.28
C ASP A 371 -33.12 -2.97 34.55
N ILE A 372 -32.67 -3.96 35.32
CA ILE A 372 -32.02 -5.13 34.73
C ILE A 372 -32.97 -5.98 33.87
N SER A 373 -34.28 -5.93 34.14
CA SER A 373 -35.28 -6.63 33.33
C SER A 373 -35.41 -5.98 31.95
N GLU A 374 -35.46 -4.65 31.89
CA GLU A 374 -35.49 -3.92 30.63
C GLU A 374 -34.19 -4.12 29.84
N LYS A 375 -33.05 -4.13 30.52
CA LYS A 375 -31.74 -4.41 29.91
C LYS A 375 -31.68 -5.80 29.29
N ALA A 376 -32.12 -6.83 30.02
CA ALA A 376 -32.17 -8.20 29.51
C ALA A 376 -33.09 -8.33 28.29
N GLU A 377 -34.27 -7.71 28.33
CA GLU A 377 -35.21 -7.69 27.20
C GLU A 377 -34.61 -6.99 25.97
N ALA A 378 -34.03 -5.81 26.18
CA ALA A 378 -33.47 -5.01 25.11
C ALA A 378 -32.27 -5.67 24.43
N LEU A 379 -31.42 -6.34 25.22
CA LEU A 379 -30.27 -7.07 24.72
C LEU A 379 -30.70 -8.31 23.92
N LEU A 380 -31.70 -9.06 24.39
CA LEU A 380 -32.22 -10.22 23.65
C LEU A 380 -32.77 -9.83 22.28
N VAL A 381 -33.48 -8.70 22.19
CA VAL A 381 -33.98 -8.19 20.90
C VAL A 381 -32.84 -7.73 19.99
N ASN A 382 -31.79 -7.10 20.54
CA ASN A 382 -30.58 -6.76 19.78
C ASN A 382 -29.92 -8.03 19.21
N ALA A 383 -29.77 -9.08 20.02
CA ALA A 383 -29.26 -10.38 19.58
C ALA A 383 -30.11 -11.02 18.47
N GLN A 384 -31.43 -10.93 18.54
CA GLN A 384 -32.30 -11.43 17.48
C GLN A 384 -32.06 -10.73 16.14
N GLY A 385 -31.78 -9.42 16.13
CA GLY A 385 -31.38 -8.68 14.93
C GLY A 385 -30.11 -9.25 14.29
N ILE A 386 -29.08 -9.51 15.11
CA ILE A 386 -27.81 -10.11 14.65
C ILE A 386 -28.03 -11.54 14.12
N LEU A 387 -28.83 -12.34 14.81
CA LEU A 387 -29.15 -13.71 14.40
C LEU A 387 -29.99 -13.78 13.12
N GLU A 388 -30.83 -12.79 12.85
CA GLU A 388 -31.59 -12.75 11.60
C GLU A 388 -30.67 -12.55 10.40
N MET A 389 -29.62 -11.73 10.52
CA MET A 389 -28.57 -11.65 9.50
C MET A 389 -27.94 -13.03 9.26
N TYR A 390 -27.60 -13.75 10.33
CA TYR A 390 -27.02 -15.09 10.25
C TYR A 390 -27.97 -16.05 9.52
N ARG A 391 -29.24 -16.09 9.94
CA ARG A 391 -30.28 -16.97 9.37
C ARG A 391 -30.45 -16.78 7.87
N VAL A 392 -30.62 -15.53 7.42
CA VAL A 392 -30.80 -15.23 5.99
C VAL A 392 -29.55 -15.57 5.18
N LYS A 393 -28.35 -15.28 5.72
CA LYS A 393 -27.09 -15.62 5.06
C LYS A 393 -26.87 -17.14 4.98
N GLU A 394 -27.25 -17.87 6.02
CA GLU A 394 -27.21 -19.34 6.06
C GLU A 394 -28.16 -19.94 5.02
N GLU A 395 -29.41 -19.48 4.95
CA GLU A 395 -30.39 -19.94 3.95
C GLU A 395 -29.88 -19.71 2.52
N ASN A 396 -29.35 -18.52 2.24
CA ASN A 396 -28.79 -18.18 0.93
C ASN A 396 -27.61 -19.09 0.56
N LYS A 397 -26.65 -19.29 1.48
CA LYS A 397 -25.47 -20.14 1.25
C LYS A 397 -25.88 -21.62 1.10
N LYS A 398 -26.81 -22.10 1.93
CA LYS A 398 -27.36 -23.47 1.83
C LYS A 398 -28.06 -23.72 0.49
N ALA A 399 -28.70 -22.71 -0.08
CA ALA A 399 -29.38 -22.82 -1.38
C ALA A 399 -28.41 -22.85 -2.58
N SER A 400 -27.19 -22.34 -2.44
CA SER A 400 -26.18 -22.35 -3.50
C SER A 400 -25.18 -23.51 -3.37
N GLU A 401 -24.85 -23.97 -2.17
CA GLU A 401 -23.80 -24.96 -1.98
C GLU A 401 -24.24 -26.41 -2.27
N LEU A 402 -23.46 -27.12 -3.10
CA LEU A 402 -23.63 -28.56 -3.35
C LEU A 402 -23.58 -29.40 -2.06
N ARG A 403 -22.75 -29.00 -1.10
CA ARG A 403 -22.60 -29.65 0.20
C ARG A 403 -22.41 -28.60 1.29
N PHE A 404 -23.52 -27.97 1.67
CA PHE A 404 -23.53 -27.03 2.77
C PHE A 404 -23.12 -27.69 4.11
N ARG A 405 -22.31 -26.97 4.90
CA ARG A 405 -21.93 -27.31 6.26
C ARG A 405 -22.36 -26.17 7.19
N PRO A 406 -23.30 -26.39 8.13
CA PRO A 406 -23.74 -25.35 9.04
C PRO A 406 -22.62 -24.94 10.01
N TYR A 407 -22.72 -23.74 10.57
CA TYR A 407 -21.85 -23.31 11.67
C TYR A 407 -22.24 -24.09 12.93
N ARG A 408 -21.35 -25.00 13.34
CA ARG A 408 -21.64 -26.02 14.35
C ARG A 408 -22.25 -25.46 15.65
N PRO A 409 -21.74 -24.38 16.27
CA PRO A 409 -22.29 -23.84 17.52
C PRO A 409 -23.75 -23.37 17.48
N LEU A 410 -24.29 -23.07 16.29
CA LEU A 410 -25.67 -22.64 16.06
C LEU A 410 -26.53 -23.68 15.32
N GLY A 411 -25.96 -24.85 14.98
CA GLY A 411 -26.60 -25.89 14.17
C GLY A 411 -26.76 -27.25 14.85
N GLU A 412 -26.24 -27.43 16.07
CA GLU A 412 -26.39 -28.67 16.83
C GLU A 412 -27.80 -28.78 17.46
N PRO A 413 -28.46 -29.97 17.42
CA PRO A 413 -29.73 -30.18 18.10
C PRO A 413 -29.66 -29.84 19.60
N GLY A 414 -30.63 -29.09 20.10
CA GLY A 414 -30.64 -28.58 21.48
C GLY A 414 -29.83 -27.29 21.69
N HIS A 415 -29.13 -26.81 20.66
CA HIS A 415 -28.30 -25.59 20.71
C HIS A 415 -28.48 -24.71 19.46
N THR A 416 -29.59 -24.88 18.73
CA THR A 416 -29.90 -24.03 17.58
C THR A 416 -30.16 -22.58 18.01
N SER A 417 -30.09 -21.63 17.07
CA SER A 417 -30.38 -20.22 17.35
C SER A 417 -31.74 -20.04 18.02
N ASP A 418 -32.78 -20.71 17.52
CA ASP A 418 -34.14 -20.58 18.02
C ASP A 418 -34.32 -21.20 19.42
N GLU A 419 -33.67 -22.34 19.68
CA GLU A 419 -33.67 -22.99 21.00
C GLU A 419 -32.97 -22.12 22.05
N ARG A 420 -31.84 -21.47 21.69
CA ARG A 420 -31.12 -20.56 22.58
C ARG A 420 -31.93 -19.31 22.90
N VAL A 421 -32.56 -18.70 21.90
CA VAL A 421 -33.48 -17.56 22.09
C VAL A 421 -34.63 -17.96 23.02
N ALA A 422 -35.20 -19.16 22.85
CA ALA A 422 -36.28 -19.65 23.70
C ALA A 422 -35.81 -19.88 25.16
N ALA A 423 -34.60 -20.42 25.36
CA ALA A 423 -34.01 -20.61 26.69
C ALA A 423 -33.76 -19.28 27.41
N ILE A 424 -33.18 -18.28 26.73
CA ILE A 424 -32.98 -16.94 27.30
C ILE A 424 -34.33 -16.29 27.64
N ARG A 425 -35.31 -16.42 26.74
CA ARG A 425 -36.67 -15.93 26.99
C ARG A 425 -37.27 -16.55 28.26
N GLN A 426 -37.01 -17.84 28.50
CA GLN A 426 -37.42 -18.51 29.73
C GLN A 426 -36.72 -17.94 30.97
N LEU A 427 -35.41 -17.67 30.93
CA LEU A 427 -34.68 -17.02 32.02
C LEU A 427 -35.27 -15.65 32.38
N ILE A 428 -35.59 -14.83 31.37
CA ILE A 428 -36.26 -13.53 31.56
C ILE A 428 -37.63 -13.71 32.23
N ASN A 429 -38.43 -14.67 31.77
CA ASN A 429 -39.74 -14.96 32.36
C ASN A 429 -39.65 -15.49 33.81
N GLU A 430 -38.56 -16.19 34.16
CA GLU A 430 -38.27 -16.67 35.51
C GLU A 430 -37.68 -15.59 36.43
N GLY A 431 -37.37 -14.40 35.91
CA GLY A 431 -36.76 -13.30 36.65
C GLY A 431 -35.24 -13.43 36.88
N LYS A 432 -34.57 -14.30 36.11
CA LYS A 432 -33.10 -14.51 36.15
C LYS A 432 -32.41 -13.62 35.13
N TYR A 433 -32.44 -12.31 35.36
CA TYR A 433 -32.03 -11.33 34.36
C TYR A 433 -30.52 -11.28 34.13
N GLU A 434 -29.71 -11.45 35.17
CA GLU A 434 -28.25 -11.52 35.07
C GLU A 434 -27.82 -12.71 34.19
N GLU A 435 -28.34 -13.91 34.47
CA GLU A 435 -28.09 -15.11 33.67
C GLU A 435 -28.58 -14.93 32.21
N ALA A 436 -29.73 -14.28 32.01
CA ALA A 436 -30.24 -13.98 30.68
C ALA A 436 -29.33 -13.03 29.89
N ILE A 437 -28.74 -12.02 30.55
CA ILE A 437 -27.78 -11.10 29.93
C ILE A 437 -26.52 -11.87 29.51
N GLU A 438 -25.91 -12.65 30.40
CA GLU A 438 -24.70 -13.43 30.12
C GLU A 438 -24.89 -14.41 28.95
N GLU A 439 -26.02 -15.13 28.92
CA GLU A 439 -26.35 -16.06 27.82
C GLU A 439 -26.66 -15.31 26.51
N THR A 440 -27.22 -14.10 26.58
CA THR A 440 -27.46 -13.26 25.41
C THR A 440 -26.17 -12.72 24.81
N GLU A 441 -25.24 -12.23 25.64
CA GLU A 441 -23.90 -11.78 25.19
C GLU A 441 -23.19 -12.93 24.49
N THR A 442 -23.21 -14.14 25.08
CA THR A 442 -22.68 -15.35 24.46
C THR A 442 -23.34 -15.65 23.11
N LEU A 443 -24.67 -15.49 23.00
CA LEU A 443 -25.40 -15.72 21.77
C LEU A 443 -25.08 -14.68 20.67
N ILE A 444 -24.86 -13.42 21.05
CA ILE A 444 -24.39 -12.36 20.14
C ILE A 444 -23.03 -12.74 19.57
N GLU A 445 -22.07 -13.13 20.42
CA GLU A 445 -20.74 -13.57 19.99
C GLU A 445 -20.83 -14.74 18.99
N LEU A 446 -21.64 -15.76 19.29
CA LEU A 446 -21.86 -16.90 18.40
C LEU A 446 -22.51 -16.47 17.07
N GLY A 447 -23.44 -15.52 17.10
CA GLY A 447 -24.07 -14.95 15.91
C GLY A 447 -23.06 -14.23 15.01
N LEU A 448 -22.21 -13.38 15.58
CA LEU A 448 -21.15 -12.67 14.87
C LEU A 448 -20.09 -13.64 14.30
N GLN A 449 -19.68 -14.65 15.06
CA GLN A 449 -18.78 -15.71 14.58
C GLN A 449 -19.42 -16.55 13.46
N GLY A 450 -20.72 -16.84 13.56
CA GLY A 450 -21.48 -17.52 12.52
C GLY A 450 -21.55 -16.71 11.21
N LEU A 451 -21.76 -15.40 11.32
CA LEU A 451 -21.73 -14.48 10.17
C LEU A 451 -20.36 -14.49 9.49
N ARG A 452 -19.28 -14.47 10.29
CA ARG A 452 -17.90 -14.56 9.81
C ARG A 452 -17.61 -15.89 9.13
N TYR A 453 -18.10 -17.01 9.68
CA TYR A 453 -17.99 -18.34 9.06
C TYR A 453 -18.65 -18.38 7.68
N LEU A 454 -19.85 -17.81 7.54
CA LEU A 454 -20.57 -17.79 6.26
C LEU A 454 -19.95 -16.84 5.25
N GLN A 455 -19.40 -15.71 5.71
CA GLN A 455 -18.66 -14.77 4.85
C GLN A 455 -17.39 -15.41 4.27
N THR A 456 -16.71 -16.24 5.07
CA THR A 456 -15.45 -16.88 4.74
C THR A 456 -15.61 -18.33 4.26
N TYR A 457 -16.83 -18.73 3.89
CA TYR A 457 -17.16 -20.14 3.57
C TYR A 457 -16.31 -20.72 2.43
N ASP A 458 -16.06 -19.92 1.39
CA ASP A 458 -15.29 -20.31 0.19
C ASP A 458 -13.78 -20.04 0.33
N TRP A 459 -13.35 -19.48 1.47
CA TRP A 459 -12.01 -18.92 1.68
C TRP A 459 -10.91 -19.96 1.44
N LEU A 460 -11.04 -21.15 2.03
CA LEU A 460 -10.04 -22.21 1.90
C LEU A 460 -9.93 -22.71 0.45
N PHE A 461 -11.06 -22.90 -0.23
CA PHE A 461 -11.09 -23.39 -1.60
C PHE A 461 -10.40 -22.41 -2.55
N LEU A 462 -10.78 -21.14 -2.50
CA LEU A 462 -10.17 -20.10 -3.34
C LEU A 462 -8.69 -19.89 -3.02
N ARG A 463 -8.29 -19.86 -1.74
CA ARG A 463 -6.87 -19.75 -1.37
C ARG A 463 -6.04 -20.89 -1.93
N ALA A 464 -6.55 -22.12 -1.88
CA ALA A 464 -5.88 -23.27 -2.46
C ALA A 464 -5.77 -23.11 -3.98
N LEU A 465 -6.85 -22.73 -4.66
CA LEU A 465 -6.89 -22.53 -6.11
C LEU A 465 -5.89 -21.48 -6.58
N ILE A 466 -5.88 -20.31 -5.94
CA ILE A 466 -4.96 -19.20 -6.25
C ILE A 466 -3.51 -19.59 -5.94
N THR A 467 -3.26 -20.30 -4.83
CA THR A 467 -1.91 -20.82 -4.50
C THR A 467 -1.41 -21.77 -5.58
N ILE A 468 -2.24 -22.73 -6.02
CA ILE A 468 -1.89 -23.66 -7.11
C ILE A 468 -1.64 -22.91 -8.43
N GLY A 469 -2.39 -21.83 -8.69
CA GLY A 469 -2.18 -20.95 -9.83
C GLY A 469 -0.83 -20.23 -9.81
N TYR A 470 -0.47 -19.58 -8.69
CA TYR A 470 0.84 -18.94 -8.53
C TYR A 470 2.00 -19.92 -8.60
N ILE A 471 1.88 -21.11 -7.97
CA ILE A 471 2.90 -22.16 -8.07
C ILE A 471 3.03 -22.63 -9.52
N GLY A 472 1.91 -22.87 -10.21
CA GLY A 472 1.90 -23.23 -11.62
C GLY A 472 2.60 -22.19 -12.49
N TRP A 473 2.31 -20.90 -12.28
CA TRP A 473 2.97 -19.78 -12.96
C TRP A 473 4.48 -19.75 -12.70
N MET A 474 4.94 -19.85 -11.45
CA MET A 474 6.36 -19.85 -11.11
C MET A 474 7.11 -20.99 -11.81
N VAL A 475 6.55 -22.21 -11.79
CA VAL A 475 7.16 -23.37 -12.45
C VAL A 475 7.13 -23.21 -13.97
N TYR A 476 6.05 -22.68 -14.55
CA TYR A 476 5.96 -22.38 -15.97
C TYR A 476 6.99 -21.33 -16.41
N ALA A 477 7.14 -20.25 -15.65
CA ALA A 477 8.10 -19.19 -15.90
C ALA A 477 9.54 -19.71 -15.81
N ALA A 478 9.87 -20.45 -14.76
CA ALA A 478 11.17 -21.11 -14.61
C ALA A 478 11.46 -22.07 -15.78
N THR A 479 10.48 -22.88 -16.19
CA THR A 479 10.59 -23.80 -17.34
C THR A 479 10.88 -23.04 -18.64
N THR A 480 10.20 -21.91 -18.84
CA THR A 480 10.37 -21.05 -20.02
C THR A 480 11.77 -20.42 -20.04
N VAL A 481 12.26 -19.93 -18.89
CA VAL A 481 13.63 -19.41 -18.75
C VAL A 481 14.66 -20.48 -19.04
N VAL A 482 14.49 -21.68 -18.46
CA VAL A 482 15.39 -22.81 -18.70
C VAL A 482 15.42 -23.16 -20.19
N ASN A 483 14.27 -23.29 -20.84
CA ASN A 483 14.27 -23.63 -22.27
C ASN A 483 14.94 -22.54 -23.11
N LEU A 484 14.57 -21.26 -22.94
CA LEU A 484 15.05 -20.18 -23.79
C LEU A 484 16.50 -19.78 -23.53
N HIS A 485 16.95 -19.82 -22.28
CA HIS A 485 18.22 -19.22 -21.86
C HIS A 485 19.25 -20.22 -21.33
N VAL A 486 18.86 -21.44 -20.95
CA VAL A 486 19.81 -22.51 -20.60
C VAL A 486 19.96 -23.49 -21.76
N LEU A 487 18.84 -23.99 -22.30
CA LEU A 487 18.83 -24.94 -23.42
C LEU A 487 18.81 -24.25 -24.79
N GLN A 488 18.80 -22.91 -24.83
CA GLN A 488 18.81 -22.10 -26.06
C GLN A 488 17.70 -22.45 -27.08
N GLY A 489 16.54 -22.91 -26.58
CA GLY A 489 15.39 -23.30 -27.39
C GLY A 489 15.52 -24.68 -28.03
N ALA A 490 16.42 -25.55 -27.55
CA ALA A 490 16.65 -26.87 -28.12
C ALA A 490 15.51 -27.88 -27.88
N VAL A 491 14.52 -27.55 -27.05
CA VAL A 491 13.41 -28.45 -26.69
C VAL A 491 12.08 -27.81 -27.04
N GLU A 492 11.33 -28.49 -27.91
CA GLU A 492 9.94 -28.11 -28.23
C GLU A 492 8.96 -28.75 -27.24
N PRO A 493 7.81 -28.11 -26.94
CA PRO A 493 6.77 -28.69 -26.09
C PRO A 493 6.21 -29.99 -26.69
N SER A 494 6.15 -31.05 -25.87
CA SER A 494 5.54 -32.34 -26.22
C SER A 494 4.14 -32.42 -25.62
N ARG A 495 3.13 -32.17 -26.46
CA ARG A 495 1.72 -32.26 -26.08
C ARG A 495 1.17 -33.67 -26.37
N ASP A 496 0.45 -34.20 -25.41
CA ASP A 496 -0.23 -35.50 -25.47
C ASP A 496 -1.74 -35.23 -25.40
N MET A 497 -2.49 -35.72 -26.39
CA MET A 497 -3.95 -35.54 -26.45
C MET A 497 -4.64 -36.09 -25.19
N SER A 498 -4.14 -37.18 -24.60
CA SER A 498 -4.74 -37.76 -23.39
C SER A 498 -4.54 -36.84 -22.18
N ALA A 499 -3.34 -36.28 -22.02
CA ALA A 499 -3.05 -35.31 -20.96
C ALA A 499 -3.87 -34.02 -21.13
N THR A 500 -3.93 -33.46 -22.34
CA THR A 500 -4.77 -32.28 -22.62
C THR A 500 -6.25 -32.57 -22.33
N ALA A 501 -6.76 -33.76 -22.67
CA ALA A 501 -8.12 -34.16 -22.34
C ALA A 501 -8.37 -34.23 -20.82
N VAL A 502 -7.40 -34.70 -20.04
CA VAL A 502 -7.48 -34.73 -18.57
C VAL A 502 -7.55 -33.32 -17.99
N PHE A 503 -6.65 -32.41 -18.40
CA PHE A 503 -6.68 -31.01 -17.93
C PHE A 503 -7.99 -30.30 -18.32
N LEU A 504 -8.47 -30.52 -19.54
CA LEU A 504 -9.77 -29.99 -19.99
C LEU A 504 -10.94 -30.55 -19.17
N ALA A 505 -10.91 -31.84 -18.85
CA ALA A 505 -11.91 -32.46 -17.99
C ALA A 505 -11.90 -31.87 -16.57
N ILE A 506 -10.72 -31.61 -15.99
CA ILE A 506 -10.59 -30.94 -14.68
C ILE A 506 -11.23 -29.54 -14.72
N TYR A 507 -10.90 -28.72 -15.72
CA TYR A 507 -11.52 -27.39 -15.85
C TYR A 507 -13.04 -27.48 -16.05
N THR A 508 -13.50 -28.44 -16.87
CA THR A 508 -14.94 -28.64 -17.12
C THR A 508 -15.69 -29.04 -15.85
N LEU A 509 -15.10 -29.91 -15.01
CA LEU A 509 -15.69 -30.29 -13.72
C LEU A 509 -15.74 -29.12 -12.74
N LEU A 510 -14.68 -28.31 -12.66
CA LEU A 510 -14.67 -27.08 -11.85
C LEU A 510 -15.74 -26.09 -12.33
N ALA A 511 -15.79 -25.83 -13.64
CA ALA A 511 -16.78 -24.94 -14.25
C ALA A 511 -18.22 -25.44 -14.02
N ALA A 512 -18.46 -26.75 -14.12
CA ALA A 512 -19.75 -27.35 -13.81
C ALA A 512 -20.12 -27.14 -12.33
N SER A 513 -19.18 -27.34 -11.40
CA SER A 513 -19.39 -27.07 -9.98
C SER A 513 -19.76 -25.61 -9.72
N PHE A 514 -19.12 -24.66 -10.40
CA PHE A 514 -19.41 -23.24 -10.28
C PHE A 514 -20.78 -22.86 -10.87
N ILE A 515 -21.20 -23.49 -11.98
CA ILE A 515 -22.54 -23.28 -12.54
C ILE A 515 -23.61 -23.72 -11.55
N VAL A 516 -23.43 -24.92 -10.98
CA VAL A 516 -24.40 -25.44 -9.99
C VAL A 516 -24.42 -24.55 -8.74
N SER A 517 -23.24 -24.07 -8.32
CA SER A 517 -23.12 -23.22 -7.12
C SER A 517 -23.41 -21.73 -7.37
N LYS A 518 -23.79 -21.35 -8.60
CA LYS A 518 -24.02 -19.96 -9.04
C LYS A 518 -22.86 -19.03 -8.68
N SER A 519 -21.62 -19.52 -8.79
CA SER A 519 -20.43 -18.77 -8.39
C SER A 519 -20.16 -17.58 -9.34
N PRO A 520 -19.47 -16.52 -8.85
CA PRO A 520 -19.07 -15.39 -9.68
C PRO A 520 -18.25 -15.80 -10.91
N ILE A 521 -18.32 -14.99 -11.99
CA ILE A 521 -17.56 -15.26 -13.23
C ILE A 521 -16.04 -15.26 -13.01
N THR A 522 -15.55 -14.56 -11.98
CA THR A 522 -14.14 -14.51 -11.61
C THR A 522 -13.59 -15.88 -11.21
N TYR A 523 -14.40 -16.76 -10.60
CA TYR A 523 -13.96 -18.10 -10.18
C TYR A 523 -13.56 -18.97 -11.38
N TYR A 524 -14.25 -18.81 -12.51
CA TYR A 524 -13.90 -19.50 -13.76
C TYR A 524 -12.53 -19.06 -14.28
N ALA A 525 -12.25 -17.75 -14.22
CA ALA A 525 -10.94 -17.22 -14.57
C ALA A 525 -9.86 -17.73 -13.61
N TYR A 526 -10.12 -17.74 -12.29
CA TYR A 526 -9.19 -18.27 -11.29
C TYR A 526 -8.87 -19.74 -11.51
N ALA A 527 -9.85 -20.56 -11.90
CA ALA A 527 -9.68 -21.98 -12.19
C ALA A 527 -8.99 -22.28 -13.54
N PHE A 528 -9.12 -21.39 -14.51
CA PHE A 528 -8.49 -21.56 -15.82
C PHE A 528 -6.97 -21.58 -15.74
N PHE A 529 -6.36 -20.62 -15.05
CA PHE A 529 -4.91 -20.48 -14.96
C PHE A 529 -4.15 -21.66 -14.38
N PRO A 530 -4.51 -22.27 -13.23
CA PRO A 530 -3.79 -23.43 -12.71
C PRO A 530 -3.87 -24.59 -13.70
N VAL A 531 -5.04 -24.86 -14.28
CA VAL A 531 -5.19 -25.92 -15.29
C VAL A 531 -4.27 -25.64 -16.50
N PHE A 532 -4.29 -24.42 -17.02
CA PHE A 532 -3.47 -24.02 -18.16
C PHE A 532 -1.97 -24.11 -17.86
N PHE A 533 -1.49 -23.57 -16.73
CA PHE A 533 -0.06 -23.57 -16.42
C PHE A 533 0.46 -24.98 -16.14
N TRP A 534 -0.29 -25.81 -15.42
CA TRP A 534 0.13 -27.18 -15.15
C TRP A 534 0.12 -28.05 -16.42
N GLU A 535 -0.80 -27.79 -17.36
CA GLU A 535 -0.72 -28.40 -18.71
C GLU A 535 0.56 -27.98 -19.44
N GLU A 536 0.89 -26.67 -19.47
CA GLU A 536 2.09 -26.17 -20.13
C GLU A 536 3.39 -26.68 -19.47
N VAL A 537 3.41 -26.79 -18.15
CA VAL A 537 4.53 -27.39 -17.39
C VAL A 537 4.69 -28.86 -17.78
N TYR A 538 3.60 -29.63 -17.84
CA TYR A 538 3.63 -31.02 -18.26
C TYR A 538 4.09 -31.17 -19.71
N ALA A 539 3.61 -30.32 -20.63
CA ALA A 539 4.02 -30.32 -22.03
C ALA A 539 5.52 -30.01 -22.18
N ARG A 540 6.10 -29.22 -21.27
CA ARG A 540 7.50 -28.79 -21.29
C ARG A 540 8.40 -29.55 -20.30
N ARG A 541 7.92 -30.64 -19.69
CA ARG A 541 8.66 -31.44 -18.68
C ARG A 541 10.08 -31.83 -19.11
N GLU A 542 10.30 -32.09 -20.39
CA GLU A 542 11.63 -32.43 -20.92
C GLU A 542 12.63 -31.27 -20.80
N SER A 543 12.15 -30.02 -20.91
CA SER A 543 12.99 -28.83 -20.69
C SER A 543 13.46 -28.75 -19.23
N LEU A 544 12.61 -29.11 -18.27
CA LEU A 544 12.98 -29.18 -16.86
C LEU A 544 13.99 -30.29 -16.59
N ILE A 545 13.75 -31.50 -17.13
CA ILE A 545 14.64 -32.65 -16.92
C ILE A 545 16.03 -32.38 -17.51
N ARG A 546 16.10 -31.91 -18.77
CA ARG A 546 17.38 -31.58 -19.42
C ARG A 546 18.05 -30.38 -18.79
N GLY A 547 17.30 -29.33 -18.48
CA GLY A 547 17.82 -28.13 -17.83
C GLY A 547 18.38 -28.42 -16.44
N ALA A 548 17.70 -29.22 -15.63
CA ALA A 548 18.19 -29.66 -14.32
C ALA A 548 19.49 -30.46 -14.46
N LYS A 549 19.61 -31.36 -15.45
CA LYS A 549 20.86 -32.07 -15.72
C LYS A 549 22.01 -31.12 -16.09
N VAL A 550 21.76 -30.12 -16.93
CA VAL A 550 22.77 -29.12 -17.35
C VAL A 550 23.20 -28.21 -16.19
N LEU A 551 22.24 -27.71 -15.40
CA LEU A 551 22.51 -26.76 -14.33
C LEU A 551 23.09 -27.45 -13.08
N VAL A 552 22.50 -28.57 -12.68
CA VAL A 552 22.73 -29.19 -11.36
C VAL A 552 23.57 -30.46 -11.46
N GLY A 553 23.67 -31.10 -12.63
CA GLY A 553 24.28 -32.44 -12.78
C GLY A 553 25.72 -32.56 -12.26
N ASN A 554 26.49 -31.48 -12.27
CA ASN A 554 27.88 -31.44 -11.79
C ASN A 554 28.01 -30.82 -10.39
N THR A 555 26.91 -30.50 -9.70
CA THR A 555 26.91 -29.87 -8.38
C THR A 555 26.59 -30.87 -7.28
N ARG A 556 27.24 -30.72 -6.12
CA ARG A 556 27.00 -31.59 -4.95
C ARG A 556 25.60 -31.30 -4.37
N PRO A 557 24.76 -32.32 -4.09
CA PRO A 557 23.40 -32.13 -3.57
C PRO A 557 23.34 -31.28 -2.30
N ILE A 558 24.31 -31.44 -1.38
CA ILE A 558 24.39 -30.65 -0.14
C ILE A 558 24.62 -29.16 -0.44
N SER A 559 25.50 -28.85 -1.40
CA SER A 559 25.77 -27.46 -1.81
C SER A 559 24.56 -26.83 -2.50
N LEU A 560 23.82 -27.62 -3.28
CA LEU A 560 22.59 -27.18 -3.90
C LEU A 560 21.50 -26.93 -2.85
N GLY A 561 21.33 -27.85 -1.89
CA GLY A 561 20.36 -27.71 -0.80
C GLY A 561 20.62 -26.46 0.04
N PHE A 562 21.86 -26.24 0.47
CA PHE A 562 22.24 -25.04 1.21
C PHE A 562 22.09 -23.77 0.38
N GLY A 563 22.50 -23.79 -0.90
CA GLY A 563 22.36 -22.66 -1.81
C GLY A 563 20.90 -22.26 -2.05
N SER A 564 20.03 -23.24 -2.32
CA SER A 564 18.59 -23.01 -2.49
C SER A 564 17.93 -22.51 -1.21
N ALA A 565 18.28 -23.08 -0.05
CA ALA A 565 17.77 -22.61 1.24
C ALA A 565 18.19 -21.16 1.51
N ALA A 566 19.45 -20.80 1.28
CA ALA A 566 19.93 -19.42 1.42
C ALA A 566 19.22 -18.47 0.44
N TYR A 567 19.00 -18.90 -0.80
CA TYR A 567 18.31 -18.13 -1.82
C TYR A 567 16.86 -17.81 -1.42
N ILE A 568 16.10 -18.83 -0.99
CA ILE A 568 14.72 -18.67 -0.51
C ILE A 568 14.71 -17.82 0.76
N SER A 569 15.65 -18.05 1.68
CA SER A 569 15.74 -17.28 2.93
C SER A 569 15.94 -15.79 2.66
N ILE A 570 16.77 -15.41 1.68
CA ILE A 570 16.94 -14.00 1.29
C ILE A 570 15.64 -13.44 0.72
N ILE A 571 14.95 -14.17 -0.17
CA ILE A 571 13.67 -13.70 -0.75
C ILE A 571 12.59 -13.54 0.32
N VAL A 572 12.46 -14.51 1.24
CA VAL A 572 11.51 -14.42 2.36
C VAL A 572 11.90 -13.28 3.31
N SER A 573 13.20 -13.05 3.54
CA SER A 573 13.68 -11.89 4.32
C SER A 573 13.27 -10.58 3.65
N LEU A 574 13.29 -10.50 2.30
CA LEU A 574 12.77 -9.33 1.59
C LEU A 574 11.27 -9.11 1.85
N ALA A 575 10.49 -10.18 2.03
CA ALA A 575 9.07 -10.08 2.37
C ALA A 575 8.87 -9.49 3.77
N VAL A 576 9.66 -9.95 4.73
CA VAL A 576 9.73 -9.35 6.07
C VAL A 576 10.22 -7.89 6.00
N GLY A 577 11.07 -7.56 5.01
CA GLY A 577 11.53 -6.20 4.73
C GLY A 577 10.44 -5.17 4.44
N TYR A 578 9.25 -5.60 4.01
CA TYR A 578 8.07 -4.73 3.84
C TYR A 578 7.46 -4.29 5.17
N ILE A 579 7.71 -5.06 6.24
CA ILE A 579 7.26 -4.76 7.60
C ILE A 579 8.41 -4.10 8.38
N HIS A 580 9.61 -4.67 8.29
CA HIS A 580 10.81 -4.25 8.99
C HIS A 580 11.93 -3.96 7.99
N ARG A 581 12.04 -2.71 7.54
CA ARG A 581 13.07 -2.27 6.58
C ARG A 581 14.50 -2.52 7.06
N GLU A 582 14.73 -2.68 8.36
CA GLU A 582 16.00 -3.02 9.01
C GLU A 582 16.57 -4.36 8.49
N ILE A 583 15.73 -5.24 7.94
CA ILE A 583 16.19 -6.46 7.27
C ILE A 583 17.17 -6.13 6.13
N LEU A 584 16.95 -5.05 5.37
CA LEU A 584 17.88 -4.64 4.31
C LEU A 584 19.24 -4.20 4.87
N THR A 585 19.29 -3.59 6.07
CA THR A 585 20.55 -3.31 6.77
C THR A 585 21.35 -4.60 6.94
N MET A 586 20.71 -5.67 7.45
CA MET A 586 21.37 -6.96 7.64
C MET A 586 21.83 -7.58 6.31
N LEU A 587 21.01 -7.49 5.26
CA LEU A 587 21.38 -8.00 3.93
C LEU A 587 22.58 -7.25 3.35
N PHE A 588 22.65 -5.92 3.49
CA PHE A 588 23.81 -5.14 3.05
C PHE A 588 25.07 -5.42 3.87
N LEU A 589 24.94 -5.61 5.19
CA LEU A 589 26.07 -6.02 6.04
C LEU A 589 26.61 -7.39 5.61
N ALA A 590 25.74 -8.35 5.31
CA ALA A 590 26.15 -9.65 4.78
C ALA A 590 26.79 -9.52 3.38
N ALA A 591 26.20 -8.71 2.49
CA ALA A 591 26.70 -8.46 1.15
C ALA A 591 28.10 -7.83 1.14
N ALA A 592 28.48 -7.04 2.15
CA ALA A 592 29.81 -6.44 2.27
C ALA A 592 30.94 -7.49 2.23
N PHE A 593 30.67 -8.72 2.70
CA PHE A 593 31.62 -9.84 2.72
C PHE A 593 31.58 -10.71 1.46
N TRP A 594 30.68 -10.44 0.51
CA TRP A 594 30.52 -11.23 -0.72
C TRP A 594 31.82 -11.49 -1.50
N PRO A 595 32.74 -10.52 -1.70
CA PRO A 595 34.00 -10.76 -2.40
C PRO A 595 34.85 -11.88 -1.79
N VAL A 596 34.74 -12.12 -0.48
CA VAL A 596 35.47 -13.18 0.24
C VAL A 596 35.01 -14.57 -0.21
N ALA A 597 33.76 -14.73 -0.64
CA ALA A 597 33.23 -15.99 -1.17
C ALA A 597 33.93 -16.41 -2.48
N SER A 598 34.57 -15.47 -3.18
CA SER A 598 35.42 -15.75 -4.36
C SER A 598 36.87 -16.10 -4.01
N GLY A 599 37.20 -16.17 -2.72
CA GLY A 599 38.51 -16.52 -2.18
C GLY A 599 39.37 -15.30 -1.80
N LEU A 600 40.24 -15.45 -0.79
CA LEU A 600 41.12 -14.36 -0.32
C LEU A 600 42.08 -13.85 -1.41
N ALA A 601 42.49 -14.72 -2.35
CA ALA A 601 43.32 -14.33 -3.49
C ALA A 601 42.59 -13.34 -4.42
N PHE A 602 41.28 -13.49 -4.62
CA PHE A 602 40.47 -12.55 -5.38
C PHE A 602 40.44 -11.18 -4.70
N VAL A 603 40.19 -11.15 -3.39
CA VAL A 603 40.18 -9.91 -2.60
C VAL A 603 41.54 -9.22 -2.63
N GLN A 604 42.64 -9.97 -2.57
CA GLN A 604 43.98 -9.40 -2.66
C GLN A 604 44.33 -8.87 -4.06
N LYS A 605 43.85 -9.52 -5.13
CA LYS A 605 44.02 -9.06 -6.51
C LYS A 605 43.18 -7.81 -6.81
N HIS A 606 41.97 -7.73 -6.25
CA HIS A 606 41.01 -6.67 -6.52
C HIS A 606 40.73 -5.79 -5.28
N ARG A 607 41.75 -5.50 -4.46
CA ARG A 607 41.62 -4.80 -3.16
C ARG A 607 40.78 -3.53 -3.23
N ALA A 608 41.09 -2.64 -4.17
CA ALA A 608 40.37 -1.37 -4.32
C ALA A 608 38.87 -1.60 -4.60
N LEU A 609 38.54 -2.53 -5.50
CA LEU A 609 37.16 -2.85 -5.85
C LEU A 609 36.40 -3.48 -4.67
N SER A 610 37.04 -4.42 -3.96
CA SER A 610 36.45 -5.05 -2.76
C SER A 610 36.27 -4.05 -1.61
N SER A 611 37.21 -3.12 -1.41
CA SER A 611 37.07 -2.07 -0.39
C SER A 611 35.96 -1.08 -0.72
N ILE A 612 35.86 -0.63 -1.99
CA ILE A 612 34.76 0.26 -2.42
C ILE A 612 33.41 -0.43 -2.25
N TRP A 613 33.31 -1.71 -2.60
CA TRP A 613 32.09 -2.50 -2.38
C TRP A 613 31.71 -2.58 -0.91
N ALA A 614 32.65 -2.90 -0.03
CA ALA A 614 32.38 -2.97 1.41
C ALA A 614 31.90 -1.62 1.96
N VAL A 615 32.57 -0.51 1.60
CA VAL A 615 32.15 0.84 2.02
C VAL A 615 30.78 1.20 1.46
N ALA A 616 30.49 0.86 0.20
CA ALA A 616 29.20 1.11 -0.41
C ALA A 616 28.08 0.33 0.29
N CYS A 617 28.29 -0.95 0.61
CA CYS A 617 27.35 -1.76 1.39
C CYS A 617 27.13 -1.20 2.81
N LEU A 618 28.19 -0.77 3.51
CA LEU A 618 28.07 -0.16 4.85
C LEU A 618 27.32 1.18 4.81
N SER A 619 27.49 1.97 3.74
CA SER A 619 26.71 3.18 3.52
C SER A 619 25.24 2.85 3.29
N MET A 620 24.97 1.89 2.39
CA MET A 620 23.61 1.43 2.08
C MET A 620 22.88 0.86 3.29
N SER A 621 23.58 0.17 4.19
CA SER A 621 22.98 -0.43 5.39
C SER A 621 22.45 0.61 6.39
N SER A 622 22.90 1.87 6.29
CA SER A 622 22.50 2.95 7.20
C SER A 622 21.14 3.56 6.83
N PHE A 623 20.76 3.58 5.55
CA PHE A 623 19.58 4.33 5.08
C PHE A 623 18.25 3.77 5.58
N THR A 624 18.15 2.46 5.76
CA THR A 624 16.95 1.82 6.30
C THR A 624 16.80 2.00 7.81
N LEU A 625 17.82 2.49 8.52
CA LEU A 625 17.73 2.85 9.93
C LEU A 625 17.25 4.31 10.13
N LEU A 626 17.36 5.17 9.10
CA LEU A 626 16.96 6.58 9.17
C LEU A 626 15.44 6.74 9.02
N PRO A 627 14.75 7.66 9.72
CA PRO A 627 13.28 7.76 9.70
C PRO A 627 12.66 7.79 8.30
N ALA A 628 11.66 6.94 8.03
CA ALA A 628 10.95 6.92 6.74
C ALA A 628 10.18 8.22 6.50
N MET A 629 9.53 8.71 7.56
CA MET A 629 8.89 10.03 7.63
C MET A 629 9.95 11.08 7.93
N LYS A 630 10.21 11.95 6.95
CA LYS A 630 11.31 12.91 7.02
C LYS A 630 10.77 14.31 7.30
N LYS A 631 11.44 15.05 8.18
CA LYS A 631 11.30 16.50 8.27
C LYS A 631 12.24 17.15 7.24
N GLU A 632 11.82 18.28 6.69
CA GLU A 632 12.65 19.01 5.73
C GLU A 632 13.98 19.43 6.38
N ASN A 633 15.10 19.10 5.73
CA ASN A 633 16.44 19.46 6.16
C ASN A 633 17.27 19.93 4.96
N VAL A 634 17.31 21.25 4.77
CA VAL A 634 18.00 21.91 3.66
C VAL A 634 19.49 21.56 3.60
N THR A 635 20.15 21.39 4.75
CA THR A 635 21.58 21.03 4.81
C THR A 635 21.85 19.67 4.17
N LEU A 636 21.01 18.66 4.44
CA LEU A 636 21.14 17.33 3.86
C LEU A 636 20.85 17.34 2.35
N ILE A 637 19.87 18.13 1.90
CA ILE A 637 19.60 18.34 0.47
C ILE A 637 20.85 18.91 -0.22
N MET A 638 21.44 19.97 0.36
CA MET A 638 22.62 20.62 -0.21
C MET A 638 23.85 19.71 -0.19
N LEU A 639 24.05 18.91 0.86
CA LEU A 639 25.15 17.94 0.92
C LEU A 639 25.02 16.87 -0.17
N GLY A 640 23.81 16.33 -0.38
CA GLY A 640 23.53 15.38 -1.46
C GLY A 640 23.83 15.97 -2.83
N GLY A 641 23.33 17.19 -3.11
CA GLY A 641 23.61 17.90 -4.35
C GLY A 641 25.10 18.19 -4.55
N ALA A 642 25.82 18.60 -3.51
CA ALA A 642 27.25 18.87 -3.57
C ALA A 642 28.06 17.62 -3.94
N LEU A 643 27.69 16.45 -3.41
CA LEU A 643 28.31 15.18 -3.79
C LEU A 643 28.01 14.80 -5.26
N MET A 644 26.79 15.05 -5.75
CA MET A 644 26.45 14.84 -7.17
C MET A 644 27.29 15.74 -8.10
N VAL A 645 27.47 17.02 -7.73
CA VAL A 645 28.36 17.95 -8.44
C VAL A 645 29.81 17.47 -8.40
N ALA A 646 30.29 17.06 -7.22
CA ALA A 646 31.67 16.58 -7.05
C ALA A 646 31.97 15.37 -7.93
N ILE A 647 31.04 14.40 -8.02
CA ILE A 647 31.18 13.24 -8.93
C ILE A 647 31.29 13.69 -10.38
N GLY A 648 30.43 14.62 -10.83
CA GLY A 648 30.49 15.14 -12.19
C GLY A 648 31.78 15.91 -12.51
N VAL A 649 32.27 16.72 -11.57
CA VAL A 649 33.56 17.43 -11.70
C VAL A 649 34.73 16.46 -11.71
N LEU A 650 34.78 15.48 -10.80
CA LEU A 650 35.82 14.45 -10.77
C LEU A 650 35.86 13.65 -12.08
N TYR A 651 34.69 13.33 -12.65
CA TYR A 651 34.62 12.69 -13.95
C TYR A 651 35.22 13.58 -15.06
N LEU A 652 34.90 14.87 -15.10
CA LEU A 652 35.49 15.82 -16.06
C LEU A 652 37.01 15.97 -15.92
N VAL A 653 37.52 16.00 -14.69
CA VAL A 653 38.96 16.18 -14.41
C VAL A 653 39.77 14.95 -14.79
N PHE A 654 39.24 13.76 -14.54
CA PHE A 654 39.98 12.50 -14.69
C PHE A 654 39.43 11.60 -15.81
N GLU A 655 38.64 12.14 -16.73
CA GLU A 655 37.95 11.38 -17.79
C GLU A 655 38.89 10.41 -18.52
N ASP A 656 40.03 10.90 -19.01
CA ASP A 656 40.99 10.08 -19.77
C ASP A 656 41.55 8.92 -18.95
N ARG A 657 41.73 9.10 -17.64
CA ARG A 657 42.23 8.06 -16.73
C ARG A 657 41.11 7.09 -16.33
N PHE A 658 39.91 7.59 -16.09
CA PHE A 658 38.72 6.77 -15.79
C PHE A 658 38.21 5.98 -17.00
N LEU A 659 38.52 6.40 -18.22
CA LEU A 659 38.21 5.62 -19.42
C LEU A 659 39.34 4.63 -19.75
N ALA A 660 40.61 4.96 -19.44
CA ALA A 660 41.77 4.12 -19.70
C ALA A 660 42.02 3.01 -18.67
N ASP A 661 41.91 3.28 -17.36
CA ASP A 661 42.14 2.27 -16.30
C ASP A 661 41.07 1.16 -16.28
N PHE A 662 39.97 1.35 -17.01
CA PHE A 662 38.78 0.50 -16.97
C PHE A 662 38.44 -0.16 -18.30
N SER A 663 39.30 -0.01 -19.31
CA SER A 663 39.28 -0.77 -20.57
C SER A 663 40.55 -1.62 -20.64
N THR A 664 40.40 -2.95 -20.69
CA THR A 664 41.55 -3.86 -20.68
C THR A 664 42.22 -4.03 -22.05
N THR A 665 41.61 -3.60 -23.16
CA THR A 665 42.16 -3.89 -24.51
C THR A 665 41.74 -2.95 -25.65
N VAL A 666 41.33 -1.70 -25.39
CA VAL A 666 41.13 -0.74 -26.50
C VAL A 666 42.46 -0.10 -26.89
N SER A 667 42.93 -0.40 -28.12
CA SER A 667 43.93 0.41 -28.79
C SER A 667 43.50 1.87 -28.75
N LYS A 668 44.36 2.73 -28.18
CA LYS A 668 44.15 4.18 -27.97
C LYS A 668 43.23 4.76 -29.04
N PRO A 669 41.99 5.18 -28.72
CA PRO A 669 41.19 5.91 -29.68
C PRO A 669 41.97 7.18 -30.02
N ARG A 670 42.17 7.44 -31.32
CA ARG A 670 42.74 8.70 -31.79
C ARG A 670 41.94 9.86 -31.15
N PRO A 671 42.61 10.93 -30.66
CA PRO A 671 41.92 12.06 -30.04
C PRO A 671 41.19 12.84 -31.13
N ALA A 672 39.94 12.45 -31.41
CA ALA A 672 39.09 13.14 -32.35
C ALA A 672 37.87 13.67 -31.60
N ARG A 673 37.90 14.98 -31.32
CA ARG A 673 36.78 15.85 -30.92
C ARG A 673 36.02 15.51 -29.61
N ALA A 674 36.72 15.29 -28.49
CA ALA A 674 36.11 15.17 -27.14
C ALA A 674 35.47 16.48 -26.56
N GLY A 675 35.26 17.51 -27.37
CA GLY A 675 34.82 18.84 -26.88
C GLY A 675 33.34 18.93 -26.53
N ILE A 676 32.47 18.36 -27.36
CA ILE A 676 31.02 18.50 -27.19
C ILE A 676 30.52 17.62 -26.04
N SER A 677 30.93 16.35 -25.95
CA SER A 677 30.60 15.44 -24.85
C SER A 677 31.03 16.00 -23.48
N ARG A 678 32.25 16.54 -23.35
CA ARG A 678 32.71 17.23 -22.14
C ARG A 678 31.87 18.47 -21.82
N THR A 679 31.47 19.22 -22.83
CA THR A 679 30.58 20.38 -22.67
C THR A 679 29.21 19.95 -22.16
N LEU A 680 28.63 18.87 -22.70
CA LEU A 680 27.33 18.34 -22.26
C LEU A 680 27.38 17.87 -20.80
N ILE A 681 28.46 17.19 -20.37
CA ILE A 681 28.65 16.83 -18.96
C ILE A 681 28.75 18.10 -18.10
N GLY A 682 29.52 19.11 -18.54
CA GLY A 682 29.62 20.40 -17.86
C GLY A 682 28.26 21.10 -17.71
N VAL A 683 27.42 21.06 -18.74
CA VAL A 683 26.03 21.55 -18.67
C VAL A 683 25.22 20.79 -17.62
N GLN A 684 25.28 19.45 -17.60
CA GLN A 684 24.56 18.67 -16.58
C GLN A 684 25.03 19.00 -15.15
N VAL A 685 26.35 19.14 -14.94
CA VAL A 685 26.90 19.56 -13.64
C VAL A 685 26.40 20.96 -13.24
N GLY A 686 26.37 21.89 -14.20
CA GLY A 686 25.81 23.23 -14.00
C GLY A 686 24.33 23.22 -13.65
N LEU A 687 23.53 22.35 -14.29
CA LEU A 687 22.11 22.16 -13.99
C LEU A 687 21.90 21.63 -12.57
N VAL A 688 22.75 20.73 -12.08
CA VAL A 688 22.69 20.26 -10.67
C VAL A 688 22.98 21.41 -9.70
N ALA A 689 24.02 22.21 -9.96
CA ALA A 689 24.34 23.37 -9.13
C ALA A 689 23.22 24.43 -9.14
N LEU A 690 22.59 24.66 -10.29
CA LEU A 690 21.45 25.57 -10.41
C LEU A 690 20.22 25.03 -9.67
N ALA A 691 19.93 23.74 -9.77
CA ALA A 691 18.87 23.09 -8.99
C ALA A 691 19.08 23.30 -7.49
N MET A 692 20.31 23.13 -6.99
CA MET A 692 20.63 23.35 -5.57
C MET A 692 20.33 24.78 -5.12
N ALA A 693 20.75 25.79 -5.90
CA ALA A 693 20.53 27.18 -5.57
C ALA A 693 19.03 27.52 -5.49
N VAL A 694 18.26 27.11 -6.50
CA VAL A 694 16.81 27.34 -6.58
C VAL A 694 16.06 26.59 -5.48
N THR A 695 16.39 25.33 -5.24
CA THR A 695 15.77 24.52 -4.18
C THR A 695 16.02 25.10 -2.80
N ARG A 696 17.25 25.57 -2.52
CA ARG A 696 17.59 26.19 -1.24
C ARG A 696 16.76 27.46 -1.01
N ASP A 697 16.70 28.33 -2.00
CA ASP A 697 15.97 29.60 -1.88
C ASP A 697 14.45 29.37 -1.75
N SER A 698 13.88 28.46 -2.56
CA SER A 698 12.47 28.06 -2.44
C SER A 698 12.13 27.47 -1.07
N ALA A 699 12.95 26.57 -0.55
CA ALA A 699 12.71 25.96 0.77
C ALA A 699 12.72 27.01 1.89
N LEU A 700 13.71 27.92 1.89
CA LEU A 700 13.79 28.98 2.89
C LEU A 700 12.60 29.96 2.81
N SER A 701 12.16 30.32 1.60
CA SER A 701 10.98 31.19 1.40
C SER A 701 9.69 30.55 1.91
N LEU A 702 9.50 29.25 1.62
CA LEU A 702 8.34 28.48 2.10
C LEU A 702 8.36 28.33 3.62
N GLN A 703 9.51 28.01 4.23
CA GLN A 703 9.68 27.95 5.68
C GLN A 703 9.39 29.30 6.36
N ALA A 704 9.74 30.41 5.70
CA ALA A 704 9.45 31.76 6.16
C ALA A 704 8.01 32.23 5.89
N LYS A 705 7.14 31.35 5.33
CA LYS A 705 5.76 31.66 4.93
C LYS A 705 5.64 32.83 3.94
N GLN A 706 6.66 33.04 3.11
CA GLN A 706 6.67 34.10 2.07
C GLN A 706 6.11 33.62 0.72
N GLY A 707 5.68 32.36 0.65
CA GLY A 707 5.23 31.70 -0.58
C GLY A 707 6.41 31.27 -1.46
N LEU A 708 6.11 30.67 -2.63
CA LEU A 708 7.11 30.23 -3.59
C LEU A 708 7.52 31.40 -4.52
N PRO A 709 8.80 31.80 -4.58
CA PRO A 709 9.24 32.84 -5.51
C PRO A 709 9.01 32.43 -6.97
N ARG A 710 8.31 33.26 -7.76
CA ARG A 710 7.98 32.95 -9.16
C ARG A 710 9.20 32.66 -10.04
N GLY A 711 10.29 33.39 -9.82
CA GLY A 711 11.56 33.15 -10.54
C GLY A 711 12.09 31.74 -10.29
N ASN A 712 12.08 31.30 -9.03
CA ASN A 712 12.50 29.95 -8.67
C ASN A 712 11.58 28.87 -9.24
N GLN A 713 10.28 29.12 -9.26
CA GLN A 713 9.31 28.20 -9.85
C GLN A 713 9.62 27.97 -11.35
N ILE A 714 9.83 29.05 -12.11
CA ILE A 714 10.14 28.97 -13.56
C ILE A 714 11.48 28.25 -13.78
N VAL A 715 12.53 28.65 -13.06
CA VAL A 715 13.86 28.03 -13.22
C VAL A 715 13.82 26.57 -12.79
N GLY A 716 13.10 26.22 -11.71
CA GLY A 716 12.92 24.85 -11.26
C GLY A 716 12.31 23.96 -12.33
N TRP A 717 11.24 24.42 -13.00
CA TRP A 717 10.63 23.70 -14.13
C TRP A 717 11.56 23.57 -15.33
N LEU A 718 12.27 24.64 -15.70
CA LEU A 718 13.23 24.60 -16.81
C LEU A 718 14.37 23.62 -16.55
N VAL A 719 14.96 23.65 -15.34
CA VAL A 719 16.04 22.73 -14.95
C VAL A 719 15.57 21.28 -14.98
N LEU A 720 14.37 21.00 -14.45
CA LEU A 720 13.77 19.67 -14.47
C LEU A 720 13.64 19.14 -15.91
N VAL A 721 13.00 19.92 -16.80
CA VAL A 721 12.73 19.51 -18.18
C VAL A 721 14.02 19.38 -18.98
N ILE A 722 14.91 20.37 -18.93
CA ILE A 722 16.17 20.36 -19.69
C ILE A 722 17.02 19.17 -19.26
N SER A 723 17.14 18.90 -17.96
CA SER A 723 17.94 17.78 -17.45
C SER A 723 17.46 16.44 -18.01
N LEU A 724 16.14 16.19 -18.03
CA LEU A 724 15.55 14.95 -18.54
C LEU A 724 15.69 14.79 -20.06
N LEU A 725 15.85 15.88 -20.81
CA LEU A 725 16.08 15.85 -22.26
C LEU A 725 17.56 15.67 -22.64
N MET A 726 18.50 15.79 -21.70
CA MET A 726 19.95 15.66 -21.97
C MET A 726 20.35 14.36 -22.67
N PRO A 727 19.78 13.17 -22.37
CA PRO A 727 20.09 11.94 -23.10
C PRO A 727 19.86 12.04 -24.63
N LEU A 728 18.95 12.92 -25.08
CA LEU A 728 18.73 13.18 -26.51
C LEU A 728 19.90 13.98 -27.13
N ALA A 729 20.48 14.93 -26.38
CA ALA A 729 21.63 15.69 -26.83
C ALA A 729 22.86 14.80 -27.07
N TYR A 730 23.06 13.78 -26.22
CA TYR A 730 24.13 12.78 -26.41
C TYR A 730 23.93 11.86 -27.63
N ARG A 731 22.79 11.91 -28.33
CA ARG A 731 22.63 11.19 -29.62
C ARG A 731 23.39 11.87 -30.76
N PHE A 732 23.67 13.16 -30.66
CA PHE A 732 24.43 13.90 -31.67
C PHE A 732 25.94 13.62 -31.62
N GLU A 733 26.44 13.14 -30.48
CA GLU A 733 27.83 12.66 -30.34
C GLU A 733 27.86 11.37 -29.49
N PRO A 734 27.62 10.20 -30.13
CA PRO A 734 27.53 8.94 -29.40
C PRO A 734 28.89 8.53 -28.81
N ASN A 735 28.94 8.34 -27.50
CA ASN A 735 30.03 7.64 -26.82
C ASN A 735 29.57 6.23 -26.44
N SER A 736 30.30 5.21 -26.90
CA SER A 736 29.94 3.81 -26.66
C SER A 736 30.48 3.24 -25.36
N ASN A 737 31.27 4.00 -24.59
CA ASN A 737 31.79 3.55 -23.29
C ASN A 737 30.66 3.44 -22.25
N TYR A 738 30.54 2.26 -21.62
CA TYR A 738 29.48 1.99 -20.64
C TYR A 738 29.57 2.85 -19.37
N LEU A 739 30.79 3.18 -18.89
CA LEU A 739 30.98 3.97 -17.68
C LEU A 739 30.60 5.43 -17.93
N HIS A 740 30.98 5.98 -19.09
CA HIS A 740 30.50 7.29 -19.55
C HIS A 740 28.97 7.33 -19.57
N ARG A 741 28.33 6.30 -20.14
CA ARG A 741 26.86 6.21 -20.18
C ARG A 741 26.23 6.22 -18.79
N LEU A 742 26.78 5.48 -17.82
CA LEU A 742 26.27 5.42 -16.45
C LEU A 742 26.38 6.76 -15.72
N VAL A 743 27.45 7.53 -15.97
CA VAL A 743 27.62 8.90 -15.41
C VAL A 743 26.62 9.87 -16.05
N VAL A 744 26.42 9.81 -17.37
CA VAL A 744 25.41 10.63 -18.06
C VAL A 744 24.00 10.39 -17.50
N ILE A 745 23.64 9.12 -17.26
CA ILE A 745 22.33 8.75 -16.69
C ILE A 745 22.21 9.28 -15.25
N PHE A 746 23.26 9.17 -14.44
CA PHE A 746 23.29 9.73 -13.09
C PHE A 746 23.07 11.25 -13.10
N LEU A 747 23.84 11.99 -13.89
CA LEU A 747 23.70 13.44 -13.96
C LEU A 747 22.39 13.91 -14.60
N THR A 748 21.74 13.08 -15.43
CA THR A 748 20.40 13.35 -16.01
C THR A 748 19.33 13.45 -14.92
N PHE A 749 19.40 12.60 -13.89
CA PHE A 749 18.38 12.53 -12.84
C PHE A 749 18.75 13.30 -11.57
N ALA A 750 20.01 13.71 -11.42
CA ALA A 750 20.47 14.45 -10.24
C ALA A 750 19.67 15.74 -9.97
N PRO A 751 19.35 16.63 -10.95
CA PRO A 751 18.55 17.81 -10.68
C PRO A 751 17.13 17.49 -10.19
N THR A 752 16.48 16.47 -10.76
CA THR A 752 15.18 15.98 -10.30
C THR A 752 15.24 15.53 -8.85
N PHE A 753 16.28 14.79 -8.47
CA PHE A 753 16.46 14.34 -7.09
C PHE A 753 16.71 15.52 -6.14
N VAL A 754 17.51 16.51 -6.52
CA VAL A 754 17.74 17.72 -5.69
C VAL A 754 16.43 18.48 -5.46
N ILE A 755 15.64 18.71 -6.52
CA ILE A 755 14.39 19.48 -6.45
C ILE A 755 13.37 18.81 -5.52
N PHE A 756 13.21 17.49 -5.63
CA PHE A 756 12.18 16.77 -4.87
C PHE A 756 12.67 16.16 -3.55
N THR A 757 13.96 16.24 -3.21
CA THR A 757 14.45 15.69 -1.93
C THR A 757 14.10 16.62 -0.77
N ILE A 758 13.56 16.07 0.32
CA ILE A 758 13.28 16.87 1.54
C ILE A 758 14.37 16.69 2.60
N SER A 759 15.17 15.63 2.55
CA SER A 759 16.19 15.34 3.58
C SER A 759 17.37 14.54 3.03
N TYR A 760 17.73 13.39 3.62
CA TYR A 760 18.91 12.58 3.28
C TYR A 760 18.84 11.84 1.93
N GLU A 761 17.76 11.95 1.17
CA GLU A 761 17.50 11.10 -0.01
C GLU A 761 18.54 11.34 -1.12
N GLY A 762 19.06 12.56 -1.24
CA GLY A 762 20.17 12.87 -2.16
C GLY A 762 21.46 12.11 -1.82
N LEU A 763 21.72 11.82 -0.54
CA LEU A 763 22.85 10.99 -0.12
C LEU A 763 22.64 9.53 -0.51
N PHE A 764 21.41 9.02 -0.35
CA PHE A 764 21.05 7.69 -0.81
C PHE A 764 21.26 7.56 -2.32
N TYR A 765 20.81 8.54 -3.10
CA TYR A 765 20.97 8.53 -4.56
C TYR A 765 22.42 8.32 -4.99
N VAL A 766 23.34 9.03 -4.33
CA VAL A 766 24.79 8.91 -4.55
C VAL A 766 25.30 7.53 -4.12
N ALA A 767 25.01 7.10 -2.89
CA ALA A 767 25.47 5.82 -2.35
C ALA A 767 24.96 4.63 -3.17
N PHE A 768 23.70 4.69 -3.59
CA PHE A 768 23.06 3.67 -4.39
C PHE A 768 23.68 3.56 -5.78
N TRP A 769 23.92 4.69 -6.46
CA TRP A 769 24.60 4.67 -7.75
C TRP A 769 26.02 4.10 -7.66
N ILE A 770 26.81 4.48 -6.64
CA ILE A 770 28.15 3.92 -6.40
C ILE A 770 28.08 2.41 -6.20
N THR A 771 27.10 1.94 -5.41
CA THR A 771 26.87 0.51 -5.16
C THR A 771 26.60 -0.25 -6.46
N LEU A 772 25.74 0.28 -7.33
CA LEU A 772 25.38 -0.36 -8.60
C LEU A 772 26.55 -0.43 -9.58
N VAL A 773 27.29 0.67 -9.76
CA VAL A 773 28.48 0.68 -10.64
C VAL A 773 29.53 -0.30 -10.14
N THR A 774 29.73 -0.35 -8.82
CA THR A 774 30.68 -1.27 -8.17
C THR A 774 30.23 -2.73 -8.33
N TRP A 775 28.94 -3.01 -8.17
CA TRP A 775 28.35 -4.34 -8.38
C TRP A 775 28.58 -4.86 -9.79
N VAL A 776 28.30 -4.05 -10.82
CA VAL A 776 28.52 -4.44 -12.24
C VAL A 776 29.97 -4.84 -12.48
N ARG A 777 30.92 -4.13 -11.87
CA ARG A 777 32.35 -4.44 -12.00
C ARG A 777 32.74 -5.68 -11.22
N LEU A 778 32.25 -5.81 -9.99
CA LEU A 778 32.53 -6.95 -9.12
C LEU A 778 32.05 -8.26 -9.76
N GLU A 779 30.79 -8.31 -10.22
CA GLU A 779 30.24 -9.52 -10.84
C GLU A 779 30.94 -9.87 -12.15
N TYR A 780 31.38 -8.87 -12.93
CA TYR A 780 32.20 -9.13 -14.11
C TYR A 780 33.54 -9.79 -13.74
N GLU A 781 34.29 -9.23 -12.78
CA GLU A 781 35.58 -9.81 -12.36
C GLU A 781 35.43 -11.19 -11.71
N VAL A 782 34.36 -11.42 -10.95
CA VAL A 782 34.04 -12.75 -10.41
C VAL A 782 33.79 -13.73 -11.56
N HIS A 783 33.05 -13.32 -12.58
CA HIS A 783 32.78 -14.15 -13.74
C HIS A 783 34.04 -14.46 -14.56
N THR A 784 34.91 -13.48 -14.83
CA THR A 784 36.16 -13.66 -15.57
C THR A 784 37.15 -14.58 -14.83
N ASN A 785 37.31 -14.40 -13.52
CA ASN A 785 38.19 -15.26 -12.72
C ASN A 785 37.67 -16.71 -12.65
N ALA A 786 36.35 -16.92 -12.71
CA ALA A 786 35.75 -18.26 -12.77
C ALA A 786 35.90 -18.94 -14.15
N THR A 787 35.97 -18.18 -15.24
CA THR A 787 36.08 -18.71 -16.62
C THR A 787 37.52 -18.91 -17.09
N HIS A 788 38.54 -18.43 -16.37
CA HIS A 788 39.96 -18.49 -16.75
C HIS A 788 40.63 -19.88 -16.66
N LYS A 789 39.89 -20.98 -16.85
CA LYS A 789 40.40 -22.37 -16.82
C LYS A 789 39.98 -23.21 -18.04
N ILE A 790 40.04 -22.65 -19.23
CA ILE A 790 40.12 -23.47 -20.45
C ILE A 790 41.35 -23.01 -21.23
N ASP A 791 42.52 -23.48 -20.80
CA ASP A 791 43.71 -23.46 -21.63
C ASP A 791 43.49 -24.48 -22.76
N VAL A 792 43.25 -24.00 -23.97
CA VAL A 792 43.35 -24.85 -25.17
C VAL A 792 44.84 -25.07 -25.40
N VAL A 793 45.35 -26.21 -24.92
CA VAL A 793 46.71 -26.67 -25.23
C VAL A 793 46.75 -27.00 -26.72
N VAL A 794 47.37 -26.11 -27.50
CA VAL A 794 47.76 -26.42 -28.88
C VAL A 794 49.12 -27.14 -28.82
N GLU A 795 49.11 -28.47 -28.90
CA GLU A 795 50.33 -29.24 -29.14
C GLU A 795 50.71 -29.13 -30.62
N ASN A 796 51.85 -28.49 -30.89
CA ASN A 796 52.54 -28.61 -32.17
C ASN A 796 53.39 -29.90 -32.17
N LYS A 797 53.09 -30.84 -33.07
CA LYS A 797 54.05 -31.88 -33.48
C LYS A 797 54.25 -31.85 -34.99
N THR A 798 55.49 -31.64 -35.40
CA THR A 798 55.98 -31.98 -36.74
C THR A 798 56.91 -33.18 -36.64
N GLY A 799 56.62 -34.22 -37.43
CA GLY A 799 57.55 -35.29 -37.80
C GLY A 799 57.26 -36.65 -37.20
N ASN A 800 56.38 -37.42 -37.87
CA ASN A 800 56.10 -38.86 -37.72
C ASN A 800 55.31 -39.32 -36.47
N GLY A 801 53.98 -39.40 -36.64
CA GLY A 801 53.08 -40.14 -35.74
C GLY A 801 52.24 -39.29 -34.79
N SER A 802 51.48 -38.30 -35.29
CA SER A 802 50.58 -37.48 -34.45
C SER A 802 49.21 -37.24 -35.08
N THR A 803 48.20 -37.38 -34.22
CA THR A 803 46.75 -37.30 -34.44
C THR A 803 46.30 -35.95 -35.01
N GLU A 804 45.60 -35.97 -36.14
CA GLU A 804 44.69 -34.88 -36.51
C GLU A 804 43.44 -34.96 -35.64
N ILE A 805 43.19 -33.92 -34.83
CA ILE A 805 41.84 -33.59 -34.37
C ILE A 805 41.47 -32.25 -34.98
N LYS A 806 40.59 -32.29 -35.99
CA LYS A 806 39.80 -31.14 -36.40
C LYS A 806 38.63 -30.98 -35.43
N GLN A 807 38.60 -29.86 -34.70
CA GLN A 807 37.34 -29.27 -34.26
C GLN A 807 37.44 -27.75 -34.30
N VAL A 808 36.83 -27.14 -35.31
CA VAL A 808 36.13 -25.85 -35.21
C VAL A 808 34.99 -25.89 -36.24
N PRO A 809 33.73 -25.73 -35.81
CA PRO A 809 32.97 -24.61 -36.35
C PRO A 809 32.65 -23.62 -35.23
N ASP A 810 33.37 -22.51 -35.28
CA ASP A 810 33.09 -21.24 -34.63
C ASP A 810 31.76 -20.76 -35.17
N ARG A 811 30.68 -21.13 -34.47
CA ARG A 811 29.42 -20.41 -34.32
C ARG A 811 28.50 -21.31 -33.51
N LEU A 812 28.43 -21.06 -32.21
CA LEU A 812 27.20 -21.37 -31.47
C LEU A 812 26.03 -20.75 -32.28
N PRO A 813 24.92 -21.47 -32.50
CA PRO A 813 23.79 -20.97 -33.28
C PRO A 813 23.13 -19.71 -32.68
N ASN A 814 23.52 -19.33 -31.45
CA ASN A 814 23.03 -18.18 -30.72
C ASN A 814 24.22 -17.26 -30.32
N PRO A 815 24.16 -15.93 -30.56
CA PRO A 815 25.24 -15.00 -30.18
C PRO A 815 25.42 -14.82 -28.66
N TYR A 816 24.57 -15.43 -27.83
CA TYR A 816 24.59 -15.27 -26.38
C TYR A 816 25.00 -16.56 -25.65
N ARG A 817 25.73 -16.41 -24.54
CA ARG A 817 26.10 -17.47 -23.59
C ARG A 817 24.84 -18.05 -22.90
N PRO A 818 24.74 -19.39 -22.74
CA PRO A 818 23.73 -20.01 -21.88
C PRO A 818 23.84 -19.57 -20.41
N LEU A 819 22.71 -19.49 -19.71
CA LEU A 819 22.67 -19.28 -18.27
C LEU A 819 23.25 -20.48 -17.50
N SER A 820 23.82 -20.17 -16.34
CA SER A 820 24.46 -21.08 -15.39
C SER A 820 23.95 -20.81 -13.97
N LEU A 821 24.23 -21.70 -13.02
CA LEU A 821 23.81 -21.50 -11.63
C LEU A 821 24.38 -20.23 -10.98
N SER A 822 25.57 -19.76 -11.39
CA SER A 822 26.13 -18.51 -10.86
C SER A 822 25.32 -17.28 -11.24
N ASP A 823 24.55 -17.35 -12.33
CA ASP A 823 23.71 -16.25 -12.81
C ASP A 823 22.48 -16.03 -11.91
N ALA A 824 22.04 -17.06 -11.17
CA ALA A 824 20.98 -16.94 -10.17
C ALA A 824 21.34 -15.92 -9.09
N ARG A 825 22.61 -15.87 -8.67
CA ARG A 825 23.10 -14.86 -7.71
C ARG A 825 22.96 -13.45 -8.27
N VAL A 826 23.30 -13.22 -9.54
CA VAL A 826 23.20 -11.90 -10.16
C VAL A 826 21.74 -11.45 -10.20
N ALA A 827 20.82 -12.37 -10.53
CA ALA A 827 19.39 -12.11 -10.45
C ALA A 827 18.93 -11.79 -9.02
N LEU A 828 19.45 -12.49 -8.00
CA LEU A 828 19.13 -12.20 -6.60
C LEU A 828 19.63 -10.82 -6.16
N TYR A 829 20.85 -10.43 -6.51
CA TYR A 829 21.34 -9.08 -6.23
C TYR A 829 20.50 -8.00 -6.91
N PHE A 830 20.17 -8.21 -8.19
CA PHE A 830 19.25 -7.32 -8.89
C PHE A 830 17.94 -7.19 -8.13
N PHE A 831 17.40 -8.29 -7.64
CA PHE A 831 16.16 -8.29 -6.88
C PHE A 831 16.27 -7.57 -5.53
N VAL A 832 17.35 -7.78 -4.78
CA VAL A 832 17.62 -7.05 -3.52
C VAL A 832 17.78 -5.55 -3.78
N PHE A 833 18.47 -5.14 -4.85
CA PHE A 833 18.60 -3.73 -5.20
C PHE A 833 17.27 -3.12 -5.65
N LEU A 834 16.43 -3.89 -6.34
CA LEU A 834 15.08 -3.49 -6.70
C LEU A 834 14.25 -3.20 -5.44
N GLN A 835 14.32 -4.05 -4.41
CA GLN A 835 13.65 -3.78 -3.14
C GLN A 835 14.31 -2.62 -2.37
N SER A 836 15.63 -2.51 -2.36
CA SER A 836 16.34 -1.41 -1.70
C SER A 836 15.99 -0.05 -2.31
N ALA A 837 15.81 0.03 -3.64
CA ALA A 837 15.29 1.22 -4.33
C ALA A 837 13.92 1.68 -3.80
N PHE A 838 13.12 0.75 -3.26
CA PHE A 838 11.80 1.01 -2.71
C PHE A 838 11.85 1.50 -1.24
N PHE A 839 12.63 0.82 -0.38
CA PHE A 839 12.55 1.00 1.08
C PHE A 839 13.60 1.92 1.71
N SER A 840 14.70 2.21 1.02
CA SER A 840 15.84 2.91 1.64
C SER A 840 15.61 4.42 1.80
N THR A 841 14.64 4.99 1.09
CA THR A 841 14.33 6.42 1.15
C THR A 841 12.92 6.73 1.62
N GLY A 842 12.10 5.78 2.04
CA GLY A 842 10.74 6.06 2.48
C GLY A 842 9.92 4.79 2.66
N ASN A 843 8.62 4.95 2.88
CA ASN A 843 7.67 3.85 2.96
C ASN A 843 6.67 3.94 1.80
N ILE A 844 7.10 3.53 0.58
CA ILE A 844 6.26 3.62 -0.63
C ILE A 844 5.01 2.73 -0.53
N ALA A 845 4.90 1.83 0.46
CA ALA A 845 3.67 1.09 0.74
C ALA A 845 2.49 2.00 1.14
N SER A 846 2.74 3.28 1.46
CA SER A 846 1.71 4.31 1.66
C SER A 846 2.11 5.57 0.89
N ILE A 847 1.54 5.78 -0.30
CA ILE A 847 1.75 7.02 -1.09
C ILE A 847 1.27 8.26 -0.30
N SER A 848 0.28 8.10 0.57
CA SER A 848 -0.19 9.13 1.51
C SER A 848 0.85 9.56 2.55
N SER A 849 1.90 8.76 2.78
CA SER A 849 2.97 9.10 3.73
C SER A 849 4.00 10.12 3.18
N PHE A 850 3.92 10.48 1.90
CA PHE A 850 4.87 11.44 1.31
C PHE A 850 4.47 12.88 1.58
N SER A 851 5.39 13.65 2.15
CA SER A 851 5.19 15.08 2.35
C SER A 851 5.05 15.83 1.02
N LEU A 852 4.00 16.66 0.94
CA LEU A 852 3.77 17.62 -0.15
C LEU A 852 4.87 18.68 -0.24
N ASP A 853 5.68 18.88 0.80
CA ASP A 853 6.84 19.80 0.79
C ASP A 853 7.81 19.48 -0.36
N SER A 854 7.90 18.20 -0.75
CA SER A 854 8.68 17.74 -1.89
C SER A 854 8.27 18.43 -3.19
N VAL A 855 6.96 18.61 -3.42
CA VAL A 855 6.39 19.09 -4.70
C VAL A 855 5.97 20.57 -4.65
N ASN A 856 5.76 21.13 -3.46
CA ASN A 856 5.42 22.53 -3.23
C ASN A 856 6.44 23.52 -3.81
N ARG A 857 7.66 23.06 -4.09
CA ARG A 857 8.73 23.84 -4.74
C ARG A 857 8.50 24.10 -6.24
N LEU A 858 7.57 23.39 -6.86
CA LEU A 858 7.14 23.57 -8.25
C LEU A 858 5.64 23.85 -8.37
N LEU A 859 4.83 23.21 -7.53
CA LEU A 859 3.36 23.32 -7.51
C LEU A 859 2.89 23.63 -6.07
N PRO A 860 2.87 24.93 -5.67
CA PRO A 860 2.49 25.34 -4.31
C PRO A 860 0.96 25.32 -4.07
N ILE A 861 0.15 25.18 -5.13
CA ILE A 861 -1.30 25.04 -5.04
C ILE A 861 -1.62 23.55 -5.07
N PHE A 862 -2.52 23.11 -4.18
CA PHE A 862 -2.93 21.72 -4.08
C PHE A 862 -3.56 21.23 -5.40
N ASP A 863 -2.89 20.28 -6.03
CA ASP A 863 -3.34 19.57 -7.24
C ASP A 863 -2.86 18.11 -7.12
N PRO A 864 -3.68 17.24 -6.52
CA PRO A 864 -3.24 15.91 -6.08
C PRO A 864 -2.75 15.04 -7.25
N PHE A 865 -3.33 15.19 -8.45
CA PHE A 865 -2.94 14.40 -9.61
C PHE A 865 -1.56 14.80 -10.14
N SER A 866 -1.34 16.10 -10.34
CA SER A 866 -0.04 16.60 -10.83
C SER A 866 1.07 16.40 -9.80
N GLN A 867 0.77 16.65 -8.52
CA GLN A 867 1.69 16.44 -7.41
C GLN A 867 2.07 14.95 -7.27
N GLY A 868 1.09 14.05 -7.35
CA GLY A 868 1.32 12.60 -7.37
C GLY A 868 2.20 12.15 -8.54
N ALA A 869 1.98 12.69 -9.75
CA ALA A 869 2.79 12.37 -10.92
C ALA A 869 4.27 12.79 -10.76
N LEU A 870 4.53 13.97 -10.18
CA LEU A 870 5.90 14.44 -9.89
C LEU A 870 6.59 13.59 -8.82
N LEU A 871 5.85 13.17 -7.81
CA LEU A 871 6.36 12.26 -6.79
C LEU A 871 6.72 10.90 -7.39
N LEU A 872 5.84 10.32 -8.23
CA LEU A 872 6.12 9.07 -8.95
C LEU A 872 7.37 9.19 -9.82
N LEU A 873 7.57 10.31 -10.52
CA LEU A 873 8.79 10.55 -11.30
C LEU A 873 10.06 10.41 -10.42
N LYS A 874 10.09 11.03 -9.24
CA LYS A 874 11.19 10.90 -8.29
C LYS A 874 11.41 9.44 -7.88
N LEU A 875 10.33 8.73 -7.54
CA LEU A 875 10.38 7.34 -7.09
C LEU A 875 10.85 6.37 -8.18
N MET A 876 10.61 6.67 -9.46
CA MET A 876 11.04 5.82 -10.57
C MET A 876 12.55 5.88 -10.89
N ILE A 877 13.25 6.91 -10.42
CA ILE A 877 14.67 7.15 -10.75
C ILE A 877 15.60 6.02 -10.27
N PRO A 878 15.57 5.58 -8.99
CA PRO A 878 16.42 4.50 -8.53
C PRO A 878 16.23 3.21 -9.36
N PHE A 879 14.99 2.89 -9.75
CA PHE A 879 14.70 1.72 -10.60
C PHE A 879 15.32 1.84 -12.00
N ALA A 880 15.28 3.03 -12.60
CA ALA A 880 15.95 3.28 -13.87
C ALA A 880 17.47 3.07 -13.77
N LEU A 881 18.09 3.47 -12.65
CA LEU A 881 19.53 3.25 -12.40
C LEU A 881 19.87 1.77 -12.27
N VAL A 882 19.14 1.01 -11.45
CA VAL A 882 19.38 -0.44 -11.30
C VAL A 882 19.22 -1.16 -12.63
N SER A 883 18.16 -0.81 -13.37
CA SER A 883 17.86 -1.40 -14.66
C SER A 883 18.94 -1.16 -15.71
N ALA A 884 19.47 0.07 -15.81
CA ALA A 884 20.58 0.38 -16.71
C ALA A 884 21.85 -0.40 -16.36
N ASN A 885 22.17 -0.53 -15.07
CA ASN A 885 23.33 -1.28 -14.60
C ASN A 885 23.21 -2.78 -14.89
N LEU A 886 22.06 -3.41 -14.64
CA LEU A 886 21.82 -4.81 -15.00
C LEU A 886 21.95 -5.03 -16.51
N GLY A 887 21.40 -4.14 -17.33
CA GLY A 887 21.50 -4.26 -18.79
C GLY A 887 22.93 -4.18 -19.30
N ILE A 888 23.76 -3.31 -18.72
CA ILE A 888 25.21 -3.29 -19.00
C ILE A 888 25.86 -4.60 -18.56
N LEU A 889 25.54 -5.09 -17.36
CA LEU A 889 26.09 -6.35 -16.86
C LEU A 889 25.74 -7.53 -17.77
N ASN A 890 24.48 -7.63 -18.23
CA ASN A 890 24.04 -8.66 -19.19
C ASN A 890 24.90 -8.67 -20.46
N LYS A 891 25.15 -7.48 -21.04
CA LYS A 891 26.04 -7.35 -22.21
C LYS A 891 27.47 -7.81 -21.88
N ARG A 892 28.01 -7.43 -20.71
CA ARG A 892 29.41 -7.73 -20.32
C ARG A 892 29.66 -9.21 -20.05
N ILE A 893 28.72 -9.91 -19.44
CA ILE A 893 28.83 -11.36 -19.17
C ILE A 893 28.31 -12.23 -20.32
N GLY A 894 27.92 -11.61 -21.44
CA GLY A 894 27.54 -12.27 -22.69
C GLY A 894 26.19 -12.98 -22.68
N VAL A 895 25.30 -12.69 -21.72
CA VAL A 895 23.96 -13.32 -21.64
C VAL A 895 22.94 -12.51 -22.44
N ALA A 896 21.82 -13.16 -22.81
CA ALA A 896 20.76 -12.49 -23.56
C ALA A 896 20.16 -11.32 -22.73
N PRO A 897 19.80 -10.18 -23.37
CA PRO A 897 19.32 -8.98 -22.65
C PRO A 897 18.16 -9.20 -21.69
N SER A 898 17.24 -10.12 -22.01
CA SER A 898 16.07 -10.45 -21.18
C SER A 898 16.33 -11.52 -20.12
N ALA A 899 17.47 -12.22 -20.16
CA ALA A 899 17.65 -13.47 -19.41
C ALA A 899 17.53 -13.29 -17.90
N LEU A 900 18.29 -12.35 -17.31
CA LEU A 900 18.25 -12.12 -15.86
C LEU A 900 16.97 -11.42 -15.39
N PHE A 901 16.35 -10.59 -16.24
CA PHE A 901 15.03 -10.02 -15.95
C PHE A 901 13.96 -11.11 -15.84
N MET A 902 13.99 -12.09 -16.76
CA MET A 902 13.05 -13.23 -16.73
C MET A 902 13.31 -14.18 -15.55
N VAL A 903 14.56 -14.35 -15.10
CA VAL A 903 14.84 -15.08 -13.86
C VAL A 903 14.19 -14.38 -12.66
N VAL A 904 14.30 -13.05 -12.57
CA VAL A 904 13.65 -12.30 -11.48
C VAL A 904 12.13 -12.37 -11.56
N MET A 905 11.52 -12.27 -12.74
CA MET A 905 10.08 -12.47 -12.90
C MET A 905 9.62 -13.86 -12.46
N ALA A 906 10.44 -14.90 -12.63
CA ALA A 906 10.08 -16.27 -12.23
C ALA A 906 10.13 -16.50 -10.71
N ILE A 907 10.96 -15.74 -9.98
CA ILE A 907 11.14 -15.89 -8.53
C ILE A 907 10.40 -14.82 -7.71
N SER A 908 10.02 -13.70 -8.32
CA SER A 908 9.37 -12.58 -7.61
C SER A 908 8.05 -12.99 -6.97
N ASP A 909 7.34 -13.94 -7.57
CA ASP A 909 6.04 -14.38 -7.06
C ASP A 909 6.10 -15.25 -5.81
N ILE A 910 7.30 -15.58 -5.33
CA ILE A 910 7.48 -16.08 -3.95
C ILE A 910 7.01 -15.00 -2.95
N LEU A 911 7.33 -13.72 -3.20
CA LEU A 911 6.82 -12.61 -2.41
C LEU A 911 5.33 -12.40 -2.60
N THR A 912 4.85 -12.45 -3.85
CA THR A 912 3.42 -12.32 -4.16
C THR A 912 2.60 -13.36 -3.40
N LEU A 913 3.05 -14.61 -3.39
CA LEU A 913 2.38 -15.69 -2.66
C LEU A 913 2.46 -15.49 -1.13
N TYR A 914 3.60 -15.02 -0.60
CA TYR A 914 3.67 -14.65 0.81
C TYR A 914 2.64 -13.57 1.16
N PHE A 915 2.60 -12.47 0.40
CA PHE A 915 1.68 -11.37 0.63
C PHE A 915 0.22 -11.76 0.46
N PHE A 916 -0.08 -12.65 -0.47
CA PHE A 916 -1.42 -13.24 -0.62
C PHE A 916 -1.91 -13.92 0.67
N TRP A 917 -1.04 -14.62 1.40
CA TRP A 917 -1.41 -15.33 2.62
C TRP A 917 -1.48 -14.43 3.86
N VAL A 918 -0.80 -13.28 3.84
CA VAL A 918 -0.81 -12.30 4.95
C VAL A 918 -1.74 -11.11 4.71
N VAL A 919 -2.58 -11.15 3.67
CA VAL A 919 -3.68 -10.18 3.50
C VAL A 919 -4.57 -10.22 4.74
N LYS A 920 -4.78 -9.05 5.33
CA LYS A 920 -5.71 -8.85 6.44
C LYS A 920 -7.01 -8.26 5.91
N ASP A 921 -8.12 -8.76 6.40
CA ASP A 921 -9.48 -8.24 6.18
C ASP A 921 -10.12 -7.65 7.44
N GLU A 922 -9.39 -7.70 8.55
CA GLU A 922 -9.73 -7.09 9.83
C GLU A 922 -8.48 -6.44 10.43
N GLY A 923 -8.67 -5.62 11.47
CA GLY A 923 -7.62 -4.76 12.01
C GLY A 923 -7.72 -3.38 11.41
N SER A 924 -6.59 -2.72 11.19
CA SER A 924 -6.57 -1.32 10.81
C SER A 924 -6.36 -1.04 9.31
N TRP A 925 -6.74 0.12 8.73
CA TRP A 925 -6.70 0.31 7.26
C TRP A 925 -5.26 0.40 6.84
N LEU A 926 -4.42 0.95 7.72
CA LEU A 926 -3.01 0.90 7.50
C LEU A 926 -2.59 -0.54 7.33
N GLU A 927 -3.04 -1.47 8.17
CA GLU A 927 -2.71 -2.89 8.04
C GLU A 927 -3.39 -3.57 6.84
N ILE A 928 -4.70 -3.40 6.68
CA ILE A 928 -5.50 -3.96 5.59
C ILE A 928 -5.01 -3.39 4.26
N GLY A 929 -5.05 -2.07 4.10
CA GLY A 929 -4.54 -1.32 2.95
C GLY A 929 -3.04 -1.56 2.69
N SER A 930 -2.19 -1.67 3.71
CA SER A 930 -0.78 -2.05 3.52
C SER A 930 -0.65 -3.46 3.00
N THR A 931 -1.38 -4.44 3.55
CA THR A 931 -1.30 -5.83 3.07
C THR A 931 -1.88 -6.01 1.67
N ILE A 932 -2.97 -5.29 1.33
CA ILE A 932 -3.49 -5.16 -0.05
C ILE A 932 -2.42 -4.55 -0.96
N SER A 933 -1.84 -3.42 -0.55
CA SER A 933 -0.82 -2.69 -1.32
C SER A 933 0.43 -3.55 -1.53
N HIS A 934 0.89 -4.27 -0.50
CA HIS A 934 2.03 -5.19 -0.58
C HIS A 934 1.75 -6.31 -1.58
N PHE A 935 0.56 -6.91 -1.53
CA PHE A 935 0.16 -7.93 -2.49
C PHE A 935 0.05 -7.38 -3.92
N ALA A 936 -0.53 -6.19 -4.11
CA ALA A 936 -0.66 -5.56 -5.41
C ALA A 936 0.71 -5.16 -5.99
N ILE A 937 1.58 -4.55 -5.19
CA ILE A 937 2.96 -4.17 -5.56
C ILE A 937 3.75 -5.42 -5.95
N ALA A 938 3.68 -6.49 -5.16
CA ALA A 938 4.35 -7.75 -5.47
C ALA A 938 3.79 -8.40 -6.75
N SER A 939 2.46 -8.43 -6.91
CA SER A 939 1.81 -8.96 -8.13
C SER A 939 2.18 -8.19 -9.38
N LEU A 940 2.30 -6.86 -9.29
CA LEU A 940 2.70 -6.01 -10.40
C LEU A 940 4.22 -5.98 -10.60
N LEU A 941 5.01 -6.56 -9.69
CA LEU A 941 6.47 -6.56 -9.76
C LEU A 941 6.98 -7.24 -11.03
N SER A 942 6.33 -8.35 -11.44
CA SER A 942 6.65 -9.04 -12.69
C SER A 942 6.44 -8.15 -13.92
N VAL A 943 5.34 -7.40 -13.95
CA VAL A 943 5.03 -6.43 -15.02
C VAL A 943 6.03 -5.26 -14.98
N PHE A 944 6.34 -4.78 -13.79
CA PHE A 944 7.28 -3.69 -13.58
C PHE A 944 8.70 -4.07 -14.03
N VAL A 945 9.18 -5.27 -13.67
CA VAL A 945 10.47 -5.80 -14.13
C VAL A 945 10.53 -5.93 -15.65
N ALA A 946 9.43 -6.32 -16.31
CA ALA A 946 9.34 -6.33 -17.76
C ALA A 946 9.44 -4.92 -18.38
N ALA A 947 8.79 -3.93 -17.77
CA ALA A 947 8.91 -2.53 -18.19
C ALA A 947 10.33 -2.00 -18.00
N LEU A 948 10.97 -2.35 -16.87
CA LEU A 948 12.37 -2.00 -16.60
C LEU A 948 13.31 -2.58 -17.64
N GLU A 949 13.07 -3.78 -18.18
CA GLU A 949 13.86 -4.32 -19.29
C GLU A 949 13.83 -3.38 -20.51
N GLY A 950 12.65 -2.85 -20.85
CA GLY A 950 12.49 -1.87 -21.93
C GLY A 950 13.23 -0.56 -21.66
N VAL A 951 13.11 -0.04 -20.43
CA VAL A 951 13.85 1.14 -19.96
C VAL A 951 15.36 0.91 -20.05
N SER A 952 15.84 -0.27 -19.65
CA SER A 952 17.24 -0.67 -19.76
C SER A 952 17.71 -0.56 -21.21
N ALA A 953 16.99 -1.20 -22.13
CA ALA A 953 17.33 -1.21 -23.55
C ALA A 953 17.39 0.19 -24.16
N TRP A 954 16.51 1.09 -23.74
CA TRP A 954 16.52 2.49 -24.16
C TRP A 954 17.71 3.26 -23.59
N LEU A 955 17.97 3.15 -22.27
CA LEU A 955 19.04 3.88 -21.58
C LEU A 955 20.44 3.47 -22.03
N ILE A 956 20.66 2.19 -22.33
CA ILE A 956 22.00 1.65 -22.68
C ILE A 956 22.20 1.48 -24.20
N SER A 957 21.29 2.03 -25.01
CA SER A 957 21.38 1.98 -26.47
C SER A 957 22.69 2.62 -26.95
N GLY A 958 23.37 1.96 -27.90
CA GLY A 958 24.66 2.43 -28.43
C GLY A 958 25.88 2.19 -27.54
N VAL A 959 25.73 1.51 -26.39
CA VAL A 959 26.88 1.08 -25.56
C VAL A 959 27.51 -0.19 -26.13
N ASP A 960 28.83 -0.15 -26.33
CA ASP A 960 29.70 -1.28 -26.69
C ASP A 960 30.39 -1.83 -25.44
N VAL A 961 30.52 -3.16 -25.36
CA VAL A 961 31.28 -3.82 -24.29
C VAL A 961 32.12 -4.97 -24.85
N ASP A 962 33.21 -5.29 -24.17
CA ASP A 962 34.08 -6.42 -24.49
C ASP A 962 33.38 -7.75 -24.17
N VAL A 963 33.25 -8.63 -25.17
CA VAL A 963 32.67 -9.96 -25.00
C VAL A 963 33.78 -10.95 -24.63
N LEU A 964 33.57 -11.70 -23.55
CA LEU A 964 34.48 -12.77 -23.13
C LEU A 964 34.55 -13.89 -24.19
N GLY A 965 35.77 -14.21 -24.66
CA GLY A 965 36.05 -15.40 -25.46
C GLY A 965 36.60 -15.17 -26.88
N VAL A 966 36.67 -13.94 -27.39
CA VAL A 966 37.26 -13.65 -28.71
C VAL A 966 38.11 -12.37 -28.64
N PRO A 967 39.45 -12.46 -28.66
CA PRO A 967 40.32 -11.29 -28.66
C PRO A 967 40.00 -10.37 -29.84
N GLY A 968 39.63 -9.11 -29.56
CA GLY A 968 39.39 -8.08 -30.58
C GLY A 968 37.96 -7.99 -31.14
N SER A 969 36.99 -8.76 -30.64
CA SER A 969 35.59 -8.66 -31.07
C SER A 969 34.76 -7.74 -30.17
N LYS A 970 33.93 -6.87 -30.77
CA LYS A 970 33.02 -5.96 -30.06
C LYS A 970 31.58 -6.46 -30.16
N ALA A 971 30.80 -6.36 -29.07
CA ALA A 971 29.35 -6.50 -29.16
C ALA A 971 28.66 -5.14 -29.27
N THR A 972 28.12 -4.86 -30.46
CA THR A 972 27.24 -3.71 -30.68
C THR A 972 25.82 -4.22 -30.91
N ASN A 973 24.87 -3.81 -30.06
CA ASN A 973 23.46 -4.24 -30.14
C ASN A 973 23.26 -5.77 -30.23
N GLY A 974 24.09 -6.54 -29.53
CA GLY A 974 23.97 -8.01 -29.47
C GLY A 974 24.50 -8.76 -30.69
N LYS A 975 25.18 -8.07 -31.61
CA LYS A 975 25.94 -8.70 -32.70
C LYS A 975 27.43 -8.58 -32.42
N VAL A 976 28.14 -9.70 -32.49
CA VAL A 976 29.60 -9.76 -32.43
C VAL A 976 30.16 -9.29 -33.78
N VAL A 977 30.91 -8.19 -33.79
CA VAL A 977 31.58 -7.65 -34.97
C VAL A 977 33.06 -8.10 -34.92
N ALA A 978 33.51 -8.81 -35.96
CA ALA A 978 34.91 -9.21 -36.10
C ALA A 978 35.78 -8.00 -36.49
N PRO A 979 37.07 -7.95 -36.07
CA PRO A 979 37.95 -6.86 -36.44
C PRO A 979 38.21 -6.82 -37.95
N GLU A 980 38.04 -5.66 -38.58
CA GLU A 980 38.48 -5.41 -39.97
C GLU A 980 40.00 -5.48 -40.04
N GLY A 981 40.53 -6.41 -40.84
CA GLY A 981 41.96 -6.55 -41.07
C GLY A 981 42.52 -5.37 -41.89
N ASP A 982 43.53 -4.71 -41.31
CA ASP A 982 44.36 -3.69 -41.96
C ASP A 982 44.98 -4.26 -43.26
N THR A 983 44.39 -3.97 -44.41
CA THR A 983 44.99 -4.28 -45.72
C THR A 983 45.99 -3.18 -46.08
N LYS A 984 47.24 -3.36 -45.64
CA LYS A 984 48.38 -2.62 -46.19
C LYS A 984 48.55 -2.99 -47.68
N LYS A 985 48.44 -1.97 -48.53
CA LYS A 985 48.84 -1.98 -49.94
C LYS A 985 50.27 -2.52 -50.09
N ALA A 986 50.42 -3.63 -50.83
CA ALA A 986 51.66 -4.02 -51.47
C ALA A 986 51.45 -3.94 -52.99
N ASN A 987 52.11 -2.99 -53.63
CA ASN A 987 52.28 -2.94 -55.07
C ASN A 987 53.22 -4.08 -55.50
N GLY A 988 52.81 -4.88 -56.48
CA GLY A 988 53.63 -5.89 -57.14
C GLY A 988 52.96 -6.34 -58.43
N ALA A 989 53.65 -6.12 -59.56
CA ALA A 989 53.14 -6.18 -60.92
C ALA A 989 52.95 -7.60 -61.51
N GLY A 990 52.06 -7.69 -62.50
CA GLY A 990 52.13 -8.61 -63.66
C GLY A 990 51.58 -10.00 -63.41
N THR A 991 50.45 -10.41 -64.01
CA THR A 991 50.36 -10.86 -65.41
C THR A 991 48.92 -11.33 -65.70
N ALA A 992 48.54 -11.22 -66.96
CA ALA A 992 47.21 -11.41 -67.50
C ALA A 992 46.78 -12.88 -67.61
N GLY A 993 45.48 -13.13 -67.45
CA GLY A 993 44.84 -14.41 -67.78
C GLY A 993 43.32 -14.26 -67.90
N LYS A 994 42.84 -14.18 -69.15
CA LYS A 994 41.42 -14.19 -69.57
C LYS A 994 40.72 -15.49 -69.13
N ALA A 995 39.44 -15.43 -68.76
CA ALA A 995 38.31 -15.98 -69.55
C ALA A 995 37.06 -16.36 -68.71
N LYS A 996 35.89 -15.92 -69.21
CA LYS A 996 34.55 -16.55 -69.28
C LYS A 996 33.83 -17.00 -67.98
N GLU A 997 32.69 -16.37 -67.66
CA GLU A 997 31.31 -16.73 -68.10
C GLU A 997 30.83 -18.08 -67.55
N SER A 998 30.09 -18.03 -66.44
CA SER A 998 28.69 -18.50 -66.31
C SER A 998 28.16 -18.16 -64.92
#